data_AF-A0A958UHN4-F1
#
_entry.id   AF-A0A958UHN4-F1
#
_cell.length_a   1.000
_cell.length_b   1.000
_cell.length_c   1.000
_cell.angle_alpha   90.00
_cell.angle_beta   90.00
_cell.angle_gamma   90.00
#
_symmetry.space_group_name_H-M   'P 1'
#
loop_
_entity.id
_entity.type
_entity.pdbx_description
1 polymer ?
#
loop_
_entity_poly.entity_id
_entity_poly.type
_entity_poly.pdbx_seq_one_letter_code
_entity_poly.pdbx_strand_id
1 'polypeptide(L)'
;VEPFNGAATGSGGEIRDRLAGGKGSLPLAGTAVYMTSYSRLENDRPWEQKFEARKWLYQTPIDILIKASNGASDFGNKFGQPLICGSVLTFEHEQDGRKLGYDKVIMQAGGIGYGKADQALKDTPKKGDKIVILGGENYRIGMGGAAVSSADTGEFSSGIELNAVQRSNPEMQKRAANAIRGMVESDKNYIVSIHDHGAGGHLNCLSELVEETGGHINLDKLPVGDPTLSAKEIIGNESQERMGLVIAEKHLETLNRIAERERSPMYTVGDVTGNHRFTFESKTKGDKPMDLALEDMFGSSPKTIMVDTTVDRHYGGISYDTNKFYDYLDQVLQLEAVACKDWLTNKVDRCVGGKVAKQQCVGPLQLPLNNVGVMALDYKGKEGIATSIGHSPISGLINPEAGSRNSITEALTNIIWAPLKDGLKSVSLSANWMWPCKNEGEDARLYEAVKAVSEFAIDLGINVPTGKDSLSMKQKYPNEEVISPGTVIISAAANCNDISKVVEPVFQKNAGDIYYINISQDNFKLGGSSFAQIMNKIGSNTPNVKSAAYVKTVFNTIQQLIKDEKIVAGHDVASGGLITTLLEMCFADNNLGAELDLTAFNQKDSFKILFAENAGIVFQAKDASVEAILYKANIEFFSIGKVTESDVLSIINNTDVFTMTISRLRDMWYKTSFLLDQKQTANNLAEDRFNNYKQQPLKFSFPNHFTGKFPVIDPSKPKPKAAILREKGSNSEREMANAMYLAGFDVKDVHMTDLISGLETLEDIQFIGAVGGFSNSDVLGSAKGWAGAFKYNEKANTALKNFFKREDTLSVGICNGAQLWMELDLVNPDHEVHGKLTYNDSYKHESSFTSVKVQENNSVMLSTLAGSTLGVWISHGEGKFSLPYSENKYHIVAKYAYKGYPHNPNGSDFNTAMMCDKTGRHLVTMPHIERSTFQWNWAHYPQKRKDEVSPWLEAFVNARKWIESH
;
A
#
# COMPACT_ATOMS: atom_id res chain seq x y z
N VAL A 1 -21.85 -3.47 -4.48
CA VAL A 1 -22.36 -4.40 -5.50
C VAL A 1 -21.36 -5.52 -5.79
N GLU A 2 -20.20 -5.24 -6.36
CA GLU A 2 -19.13 -6.23 -6.59
C GLU A 2 -17.80 -5.72 -5.98
N PRO A 3 -17.38 -6.21 -4.80
CA PRO A 3 -16.29 -5.59 -4.05
C PRO A 3 -14.90 -5.80 -4.64
N PHE A 4 -14.63 -6.93 -5.30
CA PHE A 4 -13.29 -7.23 -5.79
C PHE A 4 -12.88 -6.27 -6.90
N ASN A 5 -13.64 -6.21 -7.99
CA ASN A 5 -13.32 -5.31 -9.08
C ASN A 5 -13.52 -3.87 -8.66
N GLY A 6 -14.52 -3.54 -7.84
CA GLY A 6 -14.69 -2.19 -7.32
C GLY A 6 -13.43 -1.65 -6.63
N ALA A 7 -12.82 -2.45 -5.76
CA ALA A 7 -11.57 -2.11 -5.07
C ALA A 7 -10.34 -2.12 -6.01
N ALA A 8 -10.25 -3.11 -6.91
CA ALA A 8 -9.17 -3.21 -7.88
C ALA A 8 -9.17 -2.00 -8.83
N THR A 9 -10.32 -1.60 -9.35
CA THR A 9 -10.44 -0.42 -10.22
C THR A 9 -10.35 0.88 -9.48
N GLY A 10 -10.72 0.93 -8.19
CA GLY A 10 -10.41 2.07 -7.32
C GLY A 10 -8.91 2.31 -7.22
N SER A 11 -8.14 1.23 -6.99
CA SER A 11 -6.67 1.27 -6.96
C SER A 11 -6.09 1.64 -8.33
N GLY A 12 -6.61 1.02 -9.40
CA GLY A 12 -6.18 1.32 -10.76
C GLY A 12 -6.50 2.73 -11.23
N GLY A 13 -7.63 3.31 -10.81
CA GLY A 13 -7.99 4.70 -11.07
C GLY A 13 -7.03 5.66 -10.37
N GLU A 14 -6.78 5.45 -9.08
CA GLU A 14 -5.81 6.26 -8.32
C GLU A 14 -4.41 6.25 -8.95
N ILE A 15 -3.92 5.07 -9.37
CA ILE A 15 -2.63 4.94 -10.06
C ILE A 15 -2.60 5.78 -11.33
N ARG A 16 -3.70 5.82 -12.10
CA ARG A 16 -3.80 6.65 -13.31
C ARG A 16 -3.77 8.14 -12.99
N ASP A 17 -4.49 8.57 -11.95
CA ASP A 17 -4.49 9.97 -11.49
C ASP A 17 -3.06 10.41 -11.13
N ARG A 18 -2.29 9.55 -10.44
CA ARG A 18 -0.87 9.82 -10.15
C ARG A 18 -0.05 9.91 -11.43
N LEU A 19 -0.20 8.96 -12.35
CA LEU A 19 0.51 9.00 -13.64
C LEU A 19 0.19 10.27 -14.44
N ALA A 20 -1.01 10.83 -14.32
CA ALA A 20 -1.47 12.05 -14.97
C ALA A 20 -1.02 13.37 -14.29
N GLY A 21 -0.28 13.30 -13.18
CA GLY A 21 0.25 14.49 -12.51
C GLY A 21 1.25 15.25 -13.38
N GLY A 22 1.01 16.54 -13.63
CA GLY A 22 1.85 17.37 -14.50
C GLY A 22 1.92 16.84 -15.93
N LYS A 23 3.13 16.76 -16.51
CA LYS A 23 3.41 16.10 -17.82
C LYS A 23 3.71 14.61 -17.68
N GLY A 24 3.36 14.01 -16.55
CA GLY A 24 3.67 12.64 -16.18
C GLY A 24 4.40 12.57 -14.85
N SER A 25 3.89 11.75 -13.94
CA SER A 25 4.54 11.42 -12.67
C SER A 25 4.55 9.90 -12.45
N LEU A 26 5.25 9.41 -11.42
CA LEU A 26 5.43 7.98 -11.18
C LEU A 26 4.89 7.59 -9.79
N PRO A 27 3.97 6.60 -9.71
CA PRO A 27 3.47 6.10 -8.42
C PRO A 27 4.59 5.41 -7.63
N LEU A 28 4.57 5.56 -6.31
CA LEU A 28 5.52 4.94 -5.39
C LEU A 28 4.86 3.91 -4.49
N ALA A 29 3.80 4.29 -3.77
CA ALA A 29 3.11 3.40 -2.86
C ALA A 29 1.62 3.74 -2.76
N GLY A 30 0.82 2.72 -2.52
CA GLY A 30 -0.62 2.81 -2.33
C GLY A 30 -1.02 2.80 -0.86
N THR A 31 -2.28 3.12 -0.63
CA THR A 31 -2.95 3.15 0.66
C THR A 31 -4.39 2.68 0.47
N ALA A 32 -4.94 1.92 1.43
CA ALA A 32 -6.33 1.49 1.38
C ALA A 32 -7.07 1.67 2.71
N VAL A 33 -8.31 2.15 2.64
CA VAL A 33 -9.21 2.27 3.81
C VAL A 33 -10.51 1.52 3.56
N TYR A 34 -10.94 0.73 4.54
CA TYR A 34 -12.18 -0.06 4.50
C TYR A 34 -13.08 0.32 5.67
N MET A 35 -14.29 0.83 5.41
CA MET A 35 -15.30 1.02 6.45
C MET A 35 -16.59 0.27 6.11
N THR A 36 -17.01 -0.63 7.01
CA THR A 36 -18.18 -1.49 6.81
C THR A 36 -19.02 -1.60 8.09
N SER A 37 -20.21 -2.16 7.98
CA SER A 37 -20.96 -2.66 9.13
C SER A 37 -20.25 -3.86 9.79
N TYR A 38 -20.71 -4.34 10.96
CA TYR A 38 -20.03 -5.41 11.70
C TYR A 38 -19.88 -6.70 10.91
N SER A 39 -18.67 -7.28 10.96
CA SER A 39 -18.29 -8.49 10.24
C SER A 39 -18.99 -9.75 10.77
N ARG A 40 -19.36 -9.77 12.06
CA ARG A 40 -20.08 -10.88 12.72
C ARG A 40 -19.34 -12.21 12.58
N LEU A 41 -18.04 -12.20 12.91
CA LEU A 41 -17.16 -13.37 12.81
C LEU A 41 -17.51 -14.50 13.79
N GLU A 42 -18.07 -14.13 14.94
CA GLU A 42 -18.49 -15.06 16.00
C GLU A 42 -19.88 -14.66 16.50
N ASN A 43 -20.65 -15.64 16.99
CA ASN A 43 -22.05 -15.43 17.37
C ASN A 43 -22.24 -14.71 18.72
N ASP A 44 -21.21 -14.63 19.54
CA ASP A 44 -21.27 -14.25 20.95
C ASP A 44 -20.58 -12.92 21.28
N ARG A 45 -20.15 -12.15 20.27
CA ARG A 45 -19.59 -10.80 20.44
C ARG A 45 -20.67 -9.84 20.95
N PRO A 46 -20.63 -9.36 22.21
CA PRO A 46 -21.76 -8.67 22.84
C PRO A 46 -22.18 -7.37 22.14
N TRP A 47 -21.23 -6.67 21.51
CA TRP A 47 -21.47 -5.41 20.82
C TRP A 47 -22.15 -5.58 19.45
N GLU A 48 -22.02 -6.75 18.82
CA GLU A 48 -22.69 -7.02 17.55
C GLU A 48 -24.17 -7.41 17.77
N GLN A 49 -24.54 -7.84 18.99
CA GLN A 49 -25.89 -8.32 19.31
C GLN A 49 -26.91 -7.21 19.58
N LYS A 50 -26.48 -5.95 19.74
CA LYS A 50 -27.39 -4.81 19.95
C LYS A 50 -27.89 -4.17 18.65
N PHE A 51 -27.38 -4.63 17.52
CA PHE A 51 -27.84 -4.22 16.20
C PHE A 51 -28.23 -5.46 15.41
N GLU A 52 -29.53 -5.64 15.16
CA GLU A 52 -30.04 -6.81 14.43
C GLU A 52 -29.47 -6.83 13.00
N ALA A 53 -28.88 -7.97 12.62
CA ALA A 53 -28.43 -8.17 11.26
C ALA A 53 -29.63 -8.18 10.31
N ARG A 54 -29.62 -7.29 9.33
CA ARG A 54 -30.64 -7.25 8.27
C ARG A 54 -30.25 -8.15 7.10
N LYS A 55 -31.20 -8.38 6.21
CA LYS A 55 -30.95 -9.08 4.95
C LYS A 55 -30.17 -8.18 3.99
N TRP A 56 -28.87 -8.43 3.86
CA TRP A 56 -27.99 -7.70 2.94
C TRP A 56 -28.48 -7.77 1.49
N LEU A 57 -28.46 -6.63 0.78
CA LEU A 57 -28.92 -6.56 -0.61
C LEU A 57 -27.96 -7.21 -1.60
N TYR A 58 -26.64 -7.11 -1.37
CA TYR A 58 -25.63 -7.59 -2.31
C TYR A 58 -24.62 -8.54 -1.66
N GLN A 59 -23.87 -8.07 -0.68
CA GLN A 59 -22.75 -8.79 -0.07
C GLN A 59 -22.79 -8.54 1.44
N THR A 60 -22.36 -9.54 2.21
CA THR A 60 -22.19 -9.37 3.66
C THR A 60 -20.97 -8.51 3.97
N PRO A 61 -20.86 -7.88 5.16
CA PRO A 61 -19.67 -7.11 5.52
C PRO A 61 -18.37 -7.94 5.47
N ILE A 62 -18.41 -9.21 5.87
CA ILE A 62 -17.27 -10.11 5.74
C ILE A 62 -16.88 -10.37 4.27
N ASP A 63 -17.86 -10.58 3.38
CA ASP A 63 -17.58 -10.71 1.95
C ASP A 63 -16.94 -9.45 1.38
N ILE A 64 -17.42 -8.27 1.80
CA ILE A 64 -16.89 -6.98 1.36
C ILE A 64 -15.44 -6.82 1.81
N LEU A 65 -15.16 -7.01 3.10
CA LEU A 65 -13.81 -6.89 3.65
C LEU A 65 -12.82 -7.83 2.94
N ILE A 66 -13.18 -9.10 2.73
CA ILE A 66 -12.31 -10.07 2.07
C ILE A 66 -12.14 -9.74 0.57
N LYS A 67 -13.24 -9.57 -0.18
CA LYS A 67 -13.16 -9.36 -1.63
C LYS A 67 -12.55 -8.01 -1.99
N ALA A 68 -12.90 -6.94 -1.28
CA ALA A 68 -12.33 -5.60 -1.55
C ALA A 68 -10.83 -5.57 -1.26
N SER A 69 -10.40 -6.11 -0.11
CA SER A 69 -8.96 -6.16 0.20
C SER A 69 -8.18 -7.05 -0.75
N ASN A 70 -8.77 -8.17 -1.21
CA ASN A 70 -8.18 -9.00 -2.27
C ASN A 70 -8.07 -8.20 -3.58
N GLY A 71 -9.09 -7.48 -4.00
CA GLY A 71 -9.08 -6.67 -5.22
C GLY A 71 -8.02 -5.56 -5.21
N ALA A 72 -7.92 -4.80 -4.11
CA ALA A 72 -6.89 -3.78 -3.95
C ALA A 72 -5.47 -4.38 -3.98
N SER A 73 -5.27 -5.49 -3.26
CA SER A 73 -3.98 -6.20 -3.23
C SER A 73 -3.61 -6.80 -4.58
N ASP A 74 -4.57 -7.37 -5.31
CA ASP A 74 -4.35 -7.99 -6.61
C ASP A 74 -3.87 -6.95 -7.63
N PHE A 75 -4.53 -5.78 -7.66
CA PHE A 75 -4.14 -4.69 -8.55
C PHE A 75 -2.73 -4.18 -8.20
N GLY A 76 -2.48 -3.87 -6.93
CA GLY A 76 -1.19 -3.37 -6.45
C GLY A 76 -0.04 -4.36 -6.71
N ASN A 77 -0.24 -5.64 -6.39
CA ASN A 77 0.76 -6.70 -6.58
C ASN A 77 1.13 -6.87 -8.06
N LYS A 78 0.13 -7.00 -8.94
CA LYS A 78 0.33 -7.20 -10.39
C LYS A 78 0.93 -5.98 -11.07
N PHE A 79 0.47 -4.77 -10.70
CA PHE A 79 1.06 -3.53 -11.21
C PHE A 79 2.49 -3.30 -10.68
N GLY A 80 2.75 -3.71 -9.43
CA GLY A 80 4.01 -3.45 -8.72
C GLY A 80 4.01 -2.11 -7.97
N GLN A 81 2.91 -1.77 -7.31
CA GLN A 81 2.84 -0.68 -6.32
C GLN A 81 2.66 -1.32 -4.93
N PRO A 82 3.61 -1.16 -4.00
CA PRO A 82 3.47 -1.67 -2.65
C PRO A 82 2.37 -0.89 -1.89
N LEU A 83 1.65 -1.56 -1.01
CA LEU A 83 0.66 -0.93 -0.12
C LEU A 83 1.22 -0.91 1.30
N ILE A 84 1.57 0.27 1.78
CA ILE A 84 2.36 0.43 3.01
C ILE A 84 1.62 1.16 4.14
N CYS A 85 0.39 1.63 3.88
CA CYS A 85 -0.45 2.34 4.84
C CYS A 85 -1.93 2.00 4.59
N GLY A 86 -2.77 2.07 5.62
CA GLY A 86 -4.18 1.77 5.50
C GLY A 86 -4.94 1.85 6.82
N SER A 87 -6.26 1.64 6.75
CA SER A 87 -7.14 1.66 7.92
C SER A 87 -8.36 0.74 7.70
N VAL A 88 -8.94 0.24 8.80
CA VAL A 88 -10.24 -0.44 8.78
C VAL A 88 -11.08 0.01 9.96
N LEU A 89 -12.37 0.23 9.74
CA LEU A 89 -13.35 0.54 10.77
C LEU A 89 -14.63 -0.27 10.53
N THR A 90 -15.14 -0.91 11.56
CA THR A 90 -16.49 -1.47 11.57
C THR A 90 -17.36 -0.67 12.51
N PHE A 91 -18.59 -0.35 12.12
CA PHE A 91 -19.50 0.39 13.01
C PHE A 91 -20.96 0.16 12.64
N GLU A 92 -21.77 -0.14 13.67
CA GLU A 92 -23.22 -0.04 13.62
C GLU A 92 -23.74 0.48 14.97
N HIS A 93 -24.78 1.31 14.94
CA HIS A 93 -25.46 1.82 16.14
C HIS A 93 -26.92 2.16 15.85
N GLU A 94 -27.81 1.90 16.80
CA GLU A 94 -29.22 2.28 16.71
C GLU A 94 -29.63 3.06 17.97
N GLN A 95 -30.24 4.23 17.77
CA GLN A 95 -30.86 5.01 18.84
C GLN A 95 -31.97 5.88 18.27
N ASP A 96 -33.08 6.01 19.01
CA ASP A 96 -34.21 6.89 18.67
C ASP A 96 -34.78 6.65 17.25
N GLY A 97 -34.82 5.37 16.83
CA GLY A 97 -35.28 4.96 15.50
C GLY A 97 -34.31 5.26 14.36
N ARG A 98 -33.13 5.83 14.63
CA ARG A 98 -32.09 6.10 13.65
C ARG A 98 -31.07 4.96 13.63
N LYS A 99 -30.94 4.31 12.47
CA LYS A 99 -29.93 3.27 12.22
C LYS A 99 -28.70 3.87 11.53
N LEU A 100 -27.55 3.72 12.19
CA LEU A 100 -26.26 4.18 11.72
C LEU A 100 -25.37 3.00 11.37
N GLY A 101 -24.70 3.04 10.23
CA GLY A 101 -23.80 1.98 9.79
C GLY A 101 -23.21 2.22 8.39
N TYR A 102 -22.12 1.52 8.09
CA TYR A 102 -21.48 1.59 6.78
C TYR A 102 -21.95 0.45 5.87
N ASP A 103 -23.23 0.53 5.49
CA ASP A 103 -23.87 -0.39 4.54
C ASP A 103 -23.49 -0.10 3.12
N LYS A 104 -23.61 1.17 2.76
CA LYS A 104 -22.86 1.74 1.67
C LYS A 104 -21.45 1.95 2.21
N VAL A 105 -20.57 1.04 1.83
CA VAL A 105 -19.23 0.94 2.40
C VAL A 105 -18.32 2.06 1.91
N ILE A 106 -17.29 2.34 2.68
CA ILE A 106 -16.16 3.15 2.23
C ILE A 106 -15.06 2.19 1.80
N MET A 107 -14.71 2.22 0.51
CA MET A 107 -13.45 1.69 0.00
C MET A 107 -12.71 2.86 -0.61
N GLN A 108 -11.64 3.29 0.05
CA GLN A 108 -10.76 4.34 -0.46
C GLN A 108 -9.46 3.71 -0.93
N ALA A 109 -9.06 4.00 -2.16
CA ALA A 109 -7.68 3.85 -2.62
C ALA A 109 -7.02 5.23 -2.65
N GLY A 110 -5.82 5.33 -2.12
CA GLY A 110 -4.97 6.52 -2.15
C GLY A 110 -3.53 6.13 -2.44
N GLY A 111 -2.66 7.12 -2.64
CA GLY A 111 -1.27 6.84 -2.92
C GLY A 111 -0.37 8.06 -2.97
N ILE A 112 0.92 7.79 -2.91
CA ILE A 112 2.00 8.75 -3.08
C ILE A 112 2.79 8.43 -4.34
N GLY A 113 3.33 9.46 -4.98
CA GLY A 113 4.17 9.37 -6.17
C GLY A 113 5.21 10.47 -6.18
N TYR A 114 6.02 10.51 -7.24
CA TYR A 114 7.00 11.56 -7.46
C TYR A 114 7.00 12.01 -8.92
N GLY A 115 7.36 13.28 -9.13
CA GLY A 115 7.56 13.86 -10.45
C GLY A 115 8.82 14.73 -10.47
N LYS A 116 9.34 15.01 -11.67
CA LYS A 116 10.41 15.99 -11.84
C LYS A 116 9.81 17.40 -11.75
N ALA A 117 10.46 18.30 -11.01
CA ALA A 117 9.91 19.63 -10.72
C ALA A 117 9.65 20.48 -11.99
N ASP A 118 10.50 20.34 -13.01
CA ASP A 118 10.37 20.99 -14.32
C ASP A 118 9.23 20.42 -15.19
N GLN A 119 8.61 19.31 -14.77
CA GLN A 119 7.51 18.63 -15.45
C GLN A 119 6.19 18.68 -14.64
N ALA A 120 6.17 19.39 -13.51
CA ALA A 120 5.03 19.42 -12.59
C ALA A 120 3.81 20.18 -13.15
N LEU A 121 4.02 21.07 -14.12
CA LEU A 121 2.95 21.83 -14.78
C LEU A 121 2.70 21.28 -16.19
N LYS A 122 1.43 21.13 -16.56
CA LYS A 122 1.03 20.81 -17.94
C LYS A 122 1.32 22.00 -18.85
N ASP A 123 1.68 21.73 -20.11
CA ASP A 123 1.73 22.76 -21.15
C ASP A 123 0.37 22.89 -21.84
N THR A 124 0.11 24.04 -22.44
CA THR A 124 -1.07 24.25 -23.28
C THR A 124 -0.90 23.54 -24.63
N PRO A 125 -1.85 22.66 -25.03
CA PRO A 125 -1.93 22.11 -26.38
C PRO A 125 -1.89 23.17 -27.48
N LYS A 126 -1.36 22.83 -28.65
CA LYS A 126 -1.30 23.73 -29.81
C LYS A 126 -1.99 23.10 -31.00
N LYS A 127 -2.53 23.95 -31.88
CA LYS A 127 -3.12 23.50 -33.15
C LYS A 127 -2.14 22.59 -33.90
N GLY A 128 -2.61 21.41 -34.29
CA GLY A 128 -1.82 20.39 -34.98
C GLY A 128 -1.13 19.38 -34.05
N ASP A 129 -1.13 19.59 -32.73
CA ASP A 129 -0.74 18.55 -31.79
C ASP A 129 -1.71 17.36 -31.90
N LYS A 130 -1.17 16.16 -31.64
CA LYS A 130 -1.90 14.90 -31.74
C LYS A 130 -2.48 14.51 -30.40
N ILE A 131 -3.71 14.03 -30.46
CA ILE A 131 -4.42 13.45 -29.32
C ILE A 131 -4.27 11.94 -29.41
N VAL A 132 -3.73 11.34 -28.35
CA VAL A 132 -3.36 9.94 -28.29
C VAL A 132 -4.02 9.27 -27.08
N ILE A 133 -4.45 8.03 -27.26
CA ILE A 133 -4.87 7.15 -26.17
C ILE A 133 -3.84 6.02 -26.03
N LEU A 134 -3.36 5.80 -24.80
CA LEU A 134 -2.57 4.64 -24.42
C LEU A 134 -3.40 3.68 -23.58
N GLY A 135 -3.26 2.37 -23.80
CA GLY A 135 -3.81 1.33 -22.93
C GLY A 135 -4.94 0.49 -23.53
N GLY A 136 -5.96 0.17 -22.73
CA GLY A 136 -6.99 -0.83 -23.03
C GLY A 136 -8.00 -0.45 -24.12
N GLU A 137 -8.69 -1.46 -24.65
CA GLU A 137 -9.77 -1.34 -25.63
C GLU A 137 -11.14 -1.08 -25.00
N ASN A 138 -12.08 -0.52 -25.78
CA ASN A 138 -13.43 -0.22 -25.32
C ASN A 138 -14.32 -1.47 -25.28
N TYR A 139 -15.01 -1.64 -24.16
CA TYR A 139 -16.08 -2.61 -23.95
C TYR A 139 -17.32 -1.93 -23.34
N ARG A 140 -18.46 -2.61 -23.28
CA ARG A 140 -19.66 -2.14 -22.58
C ARG A 140 -19.48 -2.26 -21.07
N ILE A 141 -18.67 -1.38 -20.48
CA ILE A 141 -18.32 -1.36 -19.05
C ILE A 141 -18.63 0.02 -18.46
N GLY A 142 -19.23 0.03 -17.27
CA GLY A 142 -19.44 1.24 -16.46
C GLY A 142 -20.34 2.29 -17.11
N MET A 143 -21.20 1.91 -18.06
CA MET A 143 -22.08 2.86 -18.74
C MET A 143 -23.01 3.54 -17.74
N GLY A 144 -22.76 4.83 -17.47
CA GLY A 144 -23.52 5.60 -16.48
C GLY A 144 -23.10 5.37 -15.02
N GLY A 145 -21.91 4.83 -14.78
CA GLY A 145 -21.38 4.56 -13.42
C GLY A 145 -21.42 5.79 -12.51
N ALA A 146 -21.06 6.96 -13.03
CA ALA A 146 -21.17 8.23 -12.29
C ALA A 146 -22.60 8.53 -11.80
N ALA A 147 -23.62 8.32 -12.66
CA ALA A 147 -25.01 8.55 -12.30
C ALA A 147 -25.51 7.55 -11.24
N VAL A 148 -25.10 6.28 -11.34
CA VAL A 148 -25.42 5.26 -10.32
C VAL A 148 -24.71 5.56 -8.99
N SER A 149 -23.46 6.01 -9.01
CA SER A 149 -22.71 6.38 -7.80
C SER A 149 -23.30 7.61 -7.07
N SER A 150 -23.98 8.48 -7.82
CA SER A 150 -24.60 9.72 -7.35
C SER A 150 -25.99 9.51 -6.72
N ALA A 151 -26.55 8.30 -6.79
CA ALA A 151 -27.86 7.96 -6.23
C ALA A 151 -27.75 7.13 -4.93
N ASP A 152 -28.87 6.98 -4.23
CA ASP A 152 -28.96 6.05 -3.11
C ASP A 152 -28.85 4.61 -3.64
N THR A 153 -28.06 3.77 -2.96
CA THR A 153 -27.92 2.38 -3.38
C THR A 153 -29.24 1.62 -3.17
N GLY A 154 -29.67 0.82 -4.15
CA GLY A 154 -30.95 0.10 -4.15
C GLY A 154 -32.14 0.89 -4.71
N GLU A 155 -31.92 2.10 -5.24
CA GLU A 155 -32.97 2.94 -5.86
C GLU A 155 -33.31 2.52 -7.31
N PHE A 156 -32.38 1.87 -8.02
CA PHE A 156 -32.54 1.51 -9.44
C PHE A 156 -32.91 0.02 -9.66
N SER A 157 -33.42 -0.30 -10.85
CA SER A 157 -33.67 -1.69 -11.24
C SER A 157 -32.35 -2.44 -11.48
N SER A 158 -32.35 -3.75 -11.22
CA SER A 158 -31.15 -4.60 -11.25
C SER A 158 -30.34 -4.54 -12.55
N GLY A 159 -30.99 -4.27 -13.69
CA GLY A 159 -30.31 -4.13 -14.99
C GLY A 159 -29.40 -2.90 -15.12
N ILE A 160 -29.74 -1.79 -14.44
CA ILE A 160 -28.92 -0.57 -14.41
C ILE A 160 -27.72 -0.76 -13.48
N GLU A 161 -27.92 -1.48 -12.37
CA GLU A 161 -26.86 -1.75 -11.38
C GLU A 161 -25.81 -2.75 -11.88
N LEU A 162 -26.19 -3.69 -12.77
CA LEU A 162 -25.26 -4.60 -13.45
C LEU A 162 -24.32 -3.86 -14.42
N ASN A 163 -24.74 -2.74 -15.01
CA ASN A 163 -23.87 -1.92 -15.87
C ASN A 163 -22.75 -1.21 -15.09
N ALA A 164 -22.86 -1.13 -13.75
CA ALA A 164 -21.84 -0.56 -12.88
C ALA A 164 -20.75 -1.57 -12.45
N VAL A 165 -20.84 -2.84 -12.88
CA VAL A 165 -19.78 -3.83 -12.61
C VAL A 165 -18.52 -3.44 -13.38
N GLN A 166 -17.46 -3.21 -12.62
CA GLN A 166 -16.15 -2.81 -13.11
C GLN A 166 -15.32 -4.03 -13.50
N ARG A 167 -14.25 -3.82 -14.30
CA ARG A 167 -13.29 -4.86 -14.68
C ARG A 167 -11.88 -4.29 -14.60
N SER A 168 -10.96 -5.02 -13.98
CA SER A 168 -9.56 -4.62 -13.88
C SER A 168 -8.64 -5.45 -14.77
N ASN A 169 -7.57 -4.82 -15.26
CA ASN A 169 -6.43 -5.48 -15.90
C ASN A 169 -5.10 -4.78 -15.53
N PRO A 170 -4.51 -5.10 -14.37
CA PRO A 170 -3.33 -4.38 -13.86
C PRO A 170 -2.09 -4.44 -14.78
N GLU A 171 -1.92 -5.51 -15.55
CA GLU A 171 -0.81 -5.63 -16.53
C GLU A 171 -0.92 -4.62 -17.66
N MET A 172 -2.15 -4.31 -18.12
CA MET A 172 -2.37 -3.27 -19.12
C MET A 172 -1.98 -1.91 -18.55
N GLN A 173 -2.38 -1.62 -17.31
CA GLN A 173 -1.98 -0.40 -16.61
C GLN A 173 -0.45 -0.31 -16.46
N LYS A 174 0.22 -1.43 -16.15
CA LYS A 174 1.69 -1.50 -16.05
C LYS A 174 2.37 -1.19 -17.38
N ARG A 175 1.86 -1.70 -18.50
CA ARG A 175 2.36 -1.39 -19.85
C ARG A 175 2.22 0.09 -20.18
N ALA A 176 1.03 0.66 -19.97
CA ALA A 176 0.80 2.09 -20.16
C ALA A 176 1.70 2.95 -19.26
N ALA A 177 1.84 2.57 -17.99
CA ALA A 177 2.74 3.24 -17.05
C ALA A 177 4.20 3.18 -17.48
N ASN A 178 4.68 2.03 -17.99
CA ASN A 178 6.05 1.90 -18.48
C ASN A 178 6.30 2.75 -19.74
N ALA A 179 5.31 2.89 -20.62
CA ALA A 179 5.42 3.78 -21.78
C ALA A 179 5.51 5.27 -21.36
N ILE A 180 4.65 5.70 -20.42
CA ILE A 180 4.69 7.05 -19.84
C ILE A 180 6.03 7.29 -19.15
N ARG A 181 6.49 6.33 -18.34
CA ARG A 181 7.79 6.34 -17.66
C ARG A 181 8.95 6.52 -18.62
N GLY A 182 8.93 5.83 -19.77
CA GLY A 182 9.93 6.00 -20.82
C GLY A 182 10.04 7.44 -21.31
N MET A 183 8.91 8.17 -21.37
CA MET A 183 8.90 9.60 -21.72
C MET A 183 9.35 10.50 -20.56
N VAL A 184 8.84 10.28 -19.36
CA VAL A 184 9.14 11.08 -18.16
C VAL A 184 10.62 11.01 -17.80
N GLU A 185 11.22 9.83 -17.91
CA GLU A 185 12.61 9.58 -17.52
C GLU A 185 13.63 9.86 -18.62
N SER A 186 13.20 10.02 -19.87
CA SER A 186 14.06 10.45 -20.98
C SER A 186 14.73 11.82 -20.69
N ASP A 187 15.81 12.11 -21.42
CA ASP A 187 16.51 13.41 -21.37
C ASP A 187 15.55 14.59 -21.64
N LYS A 188 14.54 14.36 -22.47
CA LYS A 188 13.45 15.31 -22.74
C LYS A 188 12.11 14.58 -22.70
N ASN A 189 11.18 15.10 -21.90
CA ASN A 189 9.78 14.69 -21.92
C ASN A 189 9.01 15.55 -22.95
N TYR A 190 8.39 14.89 -23.92
CA TYR A 190 7.62 15.55 -24.99
C TYR A 190 6.10 15.49 -24.78
N ILE A 191 5.63 14.95 -23.65
CA ILE A 191 4.21 15.01 -23.28
C ILE A 191 3.86 16.48 -23.00
N VAL A 192 2.84 16.98 -23.69
CA VAL A 192 2.33 18.36 -23.51
C VAL A 192 1.34 18.39 -22.35
N SER A 193 0.37 17.48 -22.40
CA SER A 193 -0.65 17.27 -21.38
C SER A 193 -1.01 15.78 -21.33
N ILE A 194 -1.42 15.30 -20.16
CA ILE A 194 -1.83 13.92 -19.91
C ILE A 194 -3.01 13.91 -18.93
N HIS A 195 -3.92 12.97 -19.11
CA HIS A 195 -5.10 12.79 -18.27
C HIS A 195 -5.46 11.31 -18.13
N ASP A 196 -6.01 10.92 -16.98
CA ASP A 196 -6.58 9.58 -16.79
C ASP A 196 -7.92 9.45 -17.53
N HIS A 197 -8.29 8.21 -17.89
CA HIS A 197 -9.67 7.89 -18.18
C HIS A 197 -10.34 7.32 -16.93
N GLY A 198 -11.40 7.99 -16.48
CA GLY A 198 -12.25 7.56 -15.36
C GLY A 198 -13.73 7.66 -15.72
N ALA A 199 -14.50 8.31 -14.84
CA ALA A 199 -15.92 8.56 -15.03
C ALA A 199 -16.18 9.33 -16.34
N GLY A 200 -17.20 8.91 -17.10
CA GLY A 200 -17.52 9.52 -18.40
C GLY A 200 -16.60 9.13 -19.56
N GLY A 201 -15.55 8.33 -19.33
CA GLY A 201 -14.76 7.71 -20.39
C GLY A 201 -13.99 8.70 -21.28
N HIS A 202 -14.04 8.49 -22.59
CA HIS A 202 -13.36 9.37 -23.56
C HIS A 202 -13.93 10.79 -23.54
N LEU A 203 -15.23 10.94 -23.27
CA LEU A 203 -15.87 12.24 -23.25
C LEU A 203 -15.17 13.18 -22.26
N ASN A 204 -14.99 12.74 -21.02
CA ASN A 204 -14.37 13.54 -19.96
C ASN A 204 -12.87 13.72 -20.18
N CYS A 205 -12.13 12.62 -20.33
CA CYS A 205 -10.68 12.67 -20.47
C CYS A 205 -10.23 13.53 -21.67
N LEU A 206 -10.85 13.34 -22.84
CA LEU A 206 -10.41 14.04 -24.04
C LEU A 206 -10.88 15.50 -24.04
N SER A 207 -12.03 15.83 -23.46
CA SER A 207 -12.46 17.23 -23.35
C SER A 207 -11.54 18.03 -22.43
N GLU A 208 -11.12 17.45 -21.29
CA GLU A 208 -10.18 18.11 -20.38
C GLU A 208 -8.80 18.34 -21.03
N LEU A 209 -8.36 17.41 -21.88
CA LEU A 209 -7.11 17.58 -22.63
C LEU A 209 -7.15 18.73 -23.64
N VAL A 210 -8.32 19.12 -24.14
CA VAL A 210 -8.46 20.15 -25.18
C VAL A 210 -9.34 21.32 -24.79
N GLU A 211 -9.62 21.50 -23.49
CA GLU A 211 -10.57 22.50 -22.97
C GLU A 211 -10.28 23.92 -23.49
N GLU A 212 -9.01 24.30 -23.57
CA GLU A 212 -8.60 25.65 -24.02
C GLU A 212 -8.48 25.77 -25.54
N THR A 213 -8.54 24.69 -26.30
CA THR A 213 -8.14 24.69 -27.73
C THR A 213 -9.18 24.10 -28.68
N GLY A 214 -10.04 23.21 -28.20
CA GLY A 214 -10.85 22.35 -29.06
C GLY A 214 -10.05 21.19 -29.67
N GLY A 215 -10.77 20.19 -30.13
CA GLY A 215 -10.22 18.95 -30.66
C GLY A 215 -11.19 18.24 -31.60
N HIS A 216 -10.63 17.63 -32.64
CA HIS A 216 -11.35 16.78 -33.58
C HIS A 216 -10.94 15.33 -33.36
N ILE A 217 -11.86 14.53 -32.83
CA ILE A 217 -11.67 13.11 -32.54
C ILE A 217 -12.25 12.28 -33.68
N ASN A 218 -11.41 11.43 -34.27
CA ASN A 218 -11.81 10.44 -35.24
C ASN A 218 -12.37 9.21 -34.53
N LEU A 219 -13.70 9.04 -34.58
CA LEU A 219 -14.43 7.94 -33.97
C LEU A 219 -13.90 6.57 -34.42
N ASP A 220 -13.48 6.46 -35.69
CA ASP A 220 -13.02 5.20 -36.29
C ASP A 220 -11.62 4.78 -35.81
N LYS A 221 -10.90 5.66 -35.12
CA LYS A 221 -9.58 5.39 -34.56
C LYS A 221 -9.61 5.15 -33.05
N LEU A 222 -10.75 5.32 -32.40
CA LEU A 222 -10.90 4.95 -31.00
C LEU A 222 -10.75 3.43 -30.84
N PRO A 223 -10.19 2.96 -29.71
CA PRO A 223 -9.91 1.55 -29.53
C PRO A 223 -11.21 0.77 -29.27
N VAL A 224 -11.59 -0.18 -30.13
CA VAL A 224 -12.85 -0.93 -30.01
C VAL A 224 -12.56 -2.42 -29.81
N GLY A 225 -12.84 -2.92 -28.60
CA GLY A 225 -12.69 -4.33 -28.24
C GLY A 225 -13.97 -5.15 -28.43
N ASP A 226 -15.14 -4.50 -28.40
CA ASP A 226 -16.44 -5.07 -28.74
C ASP A 226 -17.01 -4.38 -30.01
N PRO A 227 -17.11 -5.07 -31.15
CA PRO A 227 -17.58 -4.46 -32.39
C PRO A 227 -19.08 -4.12 -32.39
N THR A 228 -19.84 -4.53 -31.36
CA THR A 228 -21.27 -4.25 -31.23
C THR A 228 -21.60 -2.91 -30.57
N LEU A 229 -20.58 -2.17 -30.11
CA LEU A 229 -20.77 -0.89 -29.44
C LEU A 229 -21.33 0.17 -30.40
N SER A 230 -22.37 0.86 -29.94
CA SER A 230 -22.87 2.08 -30.57
C SER A 230 -21.88 3.25 -30.38
N ALA A 231 -22.02 4.31 -31.18
CA ALA A 231 -21.18 5.51 -31.02
C ALA A 231 -21.25 6.10 -29.60
N LYS A 232 -22.44 6.08 -28.97
CA LYS A 232 -22.62 6.51 -27.58
C LYS A 232 -21.79 5.67 -26.60
N GLU A 233 -21.79 4.35 -26.77
CA GLU A 233 -21.04 3.45 -25.90
C GLU A 233 -19.53 3.54 -26.15
N ILE A 234 -19.09 3.71 -27.40
CA ILE A 234 -17.68 3.95 -27.72
C ILE A 234 -17.19 5.22 -27.02
N ILE A 235 -17.96 6.31 -27.03
CA ILE A 235 -17.56 7.59 -26.43
C ILE A 235 -17.67 7.55 -24.89
N GLY A 236 -18.75 6.98 -24.35
CA GLY A 236 -19.12 7.09 -22.93
C GLY A 236 -18.78 5.91 -22.03
N ASN A 237 -18.11 4.86 -22.52
CA ASN A 237 -17.73 3.72 -21.67
C ASN A 237 -16.62 4.07 -20.68
N GLU A 238 -16.70 3.48 -19.48
CA GLU A 238 -15.72 3.61 -18.41
C GLU A 238 -14.78 2.39 -18.39
N SER A 239 -14.40 1.87 -19.56
CA SER A 239 -13.38 0.82 -19.65
C SER A 239 -12.08 1.30 -19.00
N GLN A 240 -11.41 0.40 -18.29
CA GLN A 240 -10.28 0.73 -17.44
C GLN A 240 -8.94 0.71 -18.19
N GLU A 241 -7.88 1.12 -17.47
CA GLU A 241 -6.49 1.10 -17.94
C GLU A 241 -6.21 1.88 -19.23
N ARG A 242 -6.80 3.08 -19.34
CA ARG A 242 -6.59 4.02 -20.45
C ARG A 242 -6.05 5.37 -19.95
N MET A 243 -5.14 5.96 -20.72
CA MET A 243 -4.56 7.28 -20.48
C MET A 243 -4.69 8.11 -21.76
N GLY A 244 -5.17 9.35 -21.66
CA GLY A 244 -5.16 10.30 -22.76
C GLY A 244 -3.93 11.20 -22.69
N LEU A 245 -3.31 11.51 -23.82
CA LEU A 245 -2.18 12.44 -23.87
C LEU A 245 -2.21 13.30 -25.13
N VAL A 246 -1.57 14.46 -25.04
CA VAL A 246 -1.31 15.36 -26.16
C VAL A 246 0.20 15.43 -26.42
N ILE A 247 0.59 15.32 -27.69
CA ILE A 247 1.98 15.36 -28.12
C ILE A 247 2.12 16.02 -29.49
N ALA A 248 3.19 16.78 -29.71
CA ALA A 248 3.48 17.35 -31.02
C ALA A 248 3.77 16.24 -32.05
N GLU A 249 3.27 16.40 -33.28
CA GLU A 249 3.37 15.39 -34.36
C GLU A 249 4.80 14.89 -34.60
N LYS A 250 5.79 15.79 -34.57
CA LYS A 250 7.22 15.45 -34.74
C LYS A 250 7.79 14.50 -33.68
N HIS A 251 7.12 14.34 -32.54
CA HIS A 251 7.55 13.47 -31.44
C HIS A 251 6.70 12.18 -31.33
N LEU A 252 5.66 12.04 -32.17
CA LEU A 252 4.76 10.89 -32.15
C LEU A 252 5.49 9.56 -32.36
N GLU A 253 6.45 9.52 -33.29
CA GLU A 253 7.24 8.32 -33.57
C GLU A 253 8.09 7.86 -32.39
N THR A 254 8.56 8.82 -31.57
CA THR A 254 9.33 8.49 -30.35
C THR A 254 8.43 7.79 -29.34
N LEU A 255 7.23 8.32 -29.12
CA LEU A 255 6.24 7.70 -28.25
C LEU A 255 5.81 6.33 -28.79
N ASN A 256 5.57 6.20 -30.11
CA ASN A 256 5.18 4.94 -30.74
C ASN A 256 6.25 3.85 -30.52
N ARG A 257 7.52 4.17 -30.74
CA ARG A 257 8.63 3.22 -30.51
C ARG A 257 8.71 2.77 -29.05
N ILE A 258 8.50 3.68 -28.10
CA ILE A 258 8.47 3.35 -26.67
C ILE A 258 7.26 2.46 -26.36
N ALA A 259 6.08 2.82 -26.85
CA ALA A 259 4.85 2.07 -26.65
C ALA A 259 4.94 0.66 -27.24
N GLU A 260 5.47 0.49 -28.47
CA GLU A 260 5.72 -0.80 -29.09
C GLU A 260 6.71 -1.65 -28.29
N ARG A 261 7.81 -1.05 -27.81
CA ARG A 261 8.79 -1.76 -26.98
C ARG A 261 8.14 -2.30 -25.71
N GLU A 262 7.40 -1.47 -25.00
CA GLU A 262 6.66 -1.83 -23.77
C GLU A 262 5.36 -2.61 -24.04
N ARG A 263 5.04 -2.85 -25.32
CA ARG A 263 3.79 -3.46 -25.80
C ARG A 263 2.55 -2.73 -25.30
N SER A 264 2.61 -1.44 -25.02
CA SER A 264 1.44 -0.63 -24.65
C SER A 264 0.66 -0.26 -25.92
N PRO A 265 -0.62 -0.63 -26.06
CA PRO A 265 -1.39 -0.22 -27.23
C PRO A 265 -1.52 1.31 -27.27
N MET A 266 -1.33 1.87 -28.46
CA MET A 266 -1.34 3.31 -28.70
C MET A 266 -2.24 3.63 -29.90
N TYR A 267 -3.13 4.60 -29.72
CA TYR A 267 -4.09 5.02 -30.73
C TYR A 267 -3.96 6.52 -30.93
N THR A 268 -3.66 6.97 -32.14
CA THR A 268 -3.68 8.42 -32.47
C THR A 268 -5.08 8.78 -32.94
N VAL A 269 -5.88 9.33 -32.03
CA VAL A 269 -7.34 9.40 -32.16
C VAL A 269 -7.84 10.73 -32.67
N GLY A 270 -7.03 11.78 -32.62
CA GLY A 270 -7.47 13.11 -33.06
C GLY A 270 -6.37 14.15 -33.15
N ASP A 271 -6.79 15.35 -33.48
CA ASP A 271 -5.95 16.53 -33.66
C ASP A 271 -6.50 17.70 -32.85
N VAL A 272 -5.62 18.49 -32.25
CA VAL A 272 -5.95 19.77 -31.61
C VAL A 272 -6.24 20.81 -32.70
N THR A 273 -7.40 21.46 -32.64
CA THR A 273 -7.91 22.28 -33.75
C THR A 273 -7.67 23.78 -33.57
N GLY A 274 -7.69 24.28 -32.33
CA GLY A 274 -7.60 25.72 -32.01
C GLY A 274 -8.89 26.51 -32.32
N ASN A 275 -10.03 25.84 -32.53
CA ASN A 275 -11.30 26.47 -32.88
C ASN A 275 -12.34 26.44 -31.75
N HIS A 276 -11.94 26.00 -30.55
CA HIS A 276 -12.81 25.86 -29.38
C HIS A 276 -14.05 24.98 -29.59
N ARG A 277 -14.01 24.07 -30.57
CA ARG A 277 -15.04 23.05 -30.79
C ARG A 277 -14.51 21.66 -30.45
N PHE A 278 -15.39 20.83 -29.91
CA PHE A 278 -15.09 19.44 -29.60
C PHE A 278 -16.02 18.53 -30.39
N THR A 279 -15.42 17.78 -31.32
CA THR A 279 -16.15 17.01 -32.32
C THR A 279 -15.69 15.56 -32.30
N PHE A 280 -16.64 14.62 -32.25
CA PHE A 280 -16.42 13.22 -32.59
C PHE A 280 -17.04 12.96 -33.95
N GLU A 281 -16.24 12.50 -34.91
CA GLU A 281 -16.68 12.22 -36.28
C GLU A 281 -16.13 10.89 -36.78
N SER A 282 -16.99 10.07 -37.38
CA SER A 282 -16.56 8.91 -38.16
C SER A 282 -16.14 9.38 -39.55
N LYS A 283 -14.86 9.18 -39.90
CA LYS A 283 -14.39 9.48 -41.27
C LYS A 283 -14.97 8.52 -42.31
N THR A 284 -15.27 7.29 -41.91
CA THR A 284 -15.78 6.24 -42.80
C THR A 284 -17.29 6.33 -43.02
N LYS A 285 -18.06 6.69 -41.98
CA LYS A 285 -19.53 6.80 -42.06
C LYS A 285 -20.03 8.23 -42.27
N GLY A 286 -19.22 9.24 -41.94
CA GLY A 286 -19.59 10.65 -41.96
C GLY A 286 -20.46 11.09 -40.77
N ASP A 287 -20.86 10.15 -39.91
CA ASP A 287 -21.66 10.43 -38.72
C ASP A 287 -20.87 11.28 -37.72
N LYS A 288 -21.51 12.33 -37.20
CA LYS A 288 -21.00 13.22 -36.15
C LYS A 288 -21.85 13.07 -34.89
N PRO A 289 -21.63 12.02 -34.08
CA PRO A 289 -22.42 11.80 -32.86
C PRO A 289 -22.29 12.93 -31.84
N MET A 290 -21.24 13.75 -31.93
CA MET A 290 -21.05 14.93 -31.07
C MET A 290 -20.29 16.02 -31.82
N ASP A 291 -20.80 17.25 -31.81
CA ASP A 291 -20.15 18.43 -32.38
C ASP A 291 -20.62 19.69 -31.65
N LEU A 292 -19.95 20.03 -30.55
CA LEU A 292 -20.33 21.13 -29.67
C LEU A 292 -19.22 22.19 -29.60
N ALA A 293 -19.60 23.45 -29.36
CA ALA A 293 -18.63 24.40 -28.82
C ALA A 293 -18.30 23.99 -27.38
N LEU A 294 -17.05 24.19 -26.94
CA LEU A 294 -16.63 23.81 -25.59
C LEU A 294 -17.43 24.58 -24.52
N GLU A 295 -17.78 25.84 -24.78
CA GLU A 295 -18.63 26.65 -23.91
C GLU A 295 -20.04 26.06 -23.71
N ASP A 296 -20.61 25.43 -24.74
CA ASP A 296 -21.91 24.76 -24.66
C ASP A 296 -21.83 23.46 -23.83
N MET A 297 -20.68 22.78 -23.87
CA MET A 297 -20.44 21.52 -23.16
C MET A 297 -20.21 21.74 -21.67
N PHE A 298 -19.35 22.69 -21.29
CA PHE A 298 -19.07 22.98 -19.89
C PHE A 298 -20.17 23.82 -19.23
N GLY A 299 -20.90 24.61 -20.02
CA GLY A 299 -22.11 25.30 -19.61
C GLY A 299 -21.93 26.27 -18.44
N SER A 300 -23.00 27.00 -18.11
CA SER A 300 -23.07 27.89 -16.95
C SER A 300 -24.29 27.54 -16.09
N SER A 301 -24.33 26.32 -15.56
CA SER A 301 -25.39 25.95 -14.61
C SER A 301 -25.37 26.91 -13.41
N PRO A 302 -26.54 27.39 -12.93
CA PRO A 302 -26.59 28.24 -11.75
C PRO A 302 -25.94 27.54 -10.55
N LYS A 303 -25.29 28.31 -9.67
CA LYS A 303 -24.76 27.76 -8.41
C LYS A 303 -25.87 27.06 -7.63
N THR A 304 -25.65 25.80 -7.26
CA THR A 304 -26.56 25.06 -6.38
C THR A 304 -26.55 25.68 -4.98
N ILE A 305 -27.74 26.00 -4.46
CA ILE A 305 -27.91 26.42 -3.07
C ILE A 305 -28.52 25.24 -2.31
N MET A 306 -27.77 24.68 -1.37
CA MET A 306 -28.25 23.66 -0.44
C MET A 306 -28.68 24.34 0.86
N VAL A 307 -29.90 24.08 1.30
CA VAL A 307 -30.49 24.64 2.52
C VAL A 307 -30.86 23.49 3.44
N ASP A 308 -30.37 23.55 4.67
CA ASP A 308 -30.60 22.57 5.73
C ASP A 308 -30.67 23.27 7.08
N THR A 309 -31.04 22.55 8.13
CA THR A 309 -31.17 23.06 9.50
C THR A 309 -30.25 22.30 10.45
N THR A 310 -29.56 23.00 11.35
CA THR A 310 -28.79 22.34 12.42
C THR A 310 -29.72 21.53 13.32
N VAL A 311 -29.45 20.24 13.43
CA VAL A 311 -30.15 19.32 14.35
C VAL A 311 -29.19 18.92 15.46
N ASP A 312 -29.53 19.27 16.71
CA ASP A 312 -28.79 18.81 17.88
C ASP A 312 -29.20 17.38 18.22
N ARG A 313 -28.24 16.47 18.24
CA ARG A 313 -28.48 15.04 18.48
C ARG A 313 -27.77 14.62 19.76
N HIS A 314 -28.55 14.17 20.74
CA HIS A 314 -28.01 13.75 22.03
C HIS A 314 -27.89 12.23 22.13
N TYR A 315 -26.67 11.75 22.32
CA TYR A 315 -26.40 10.34 22.57
C TYR A 315 -26.25 10.07 24.07
N GLY A 316 -26.77 8.93 24.51
CA GLY A 316 -26.73 8.56 25.93
C GLY A 316 -25.29 8.44 26.48
N GLY A 317 -25.12 8.80 27.75
CA GLY A 317 -23.85 8.65 28.46
C GLY A 317 -23.37 7.19 28.57
N ILE A 318 -22.10 7.03 28.90
CA ILE A 318 -21.44 5.72 29.01
C ILE A 318 -21.36 5.35 30.51
N SER A 319 -21.88 4.17 30.86
CA SER A 319 -21.84 3.61 32.21
C SER A 319 -21.28 2.19 32.12
N TYR A 320 -20.36 1.84 33.00
CA TYR A 320 -19.62 0.58 32.98
C TYR A 320 -19.36 0.07 34.40
N ASP A 321 -19.08 -1.23 34.51
CA ASP A 321 -18.71 -1.89 35.77
C ASP A 321 -17.19 -1.95 35.89
N THR A 322 -16.63 -1.31 36.91
CA THR A 322 -15.18 -1.24 37.12
C THR A 322 -14.55 -2.62 37.35
N ASN A 323 -15.33 -3.61 37.78
CA ASN A 323 -14.84 -4.99 37.98
C ASN A 323 -14.65 -5.76 36.68
N LYS A 324 -15.13 -5.24 35.54
CA LYS A 324 -15.08 -5.90 34.23
C LYS A 324 -13.97 -5.38 33.32
N PHE A 325 -12.95 -4.73 33.88
CA PHE A 325 -11.84 -4.16 33.11
C PHE A 325 -11.26 -5.14 32.07
N TYR A 326 -10.91 -6.35 32.49
CA TYR A 326 -10.30 -7.35 31.59
C TYR A 326 -11.27 -7.84 30.52
N ASP A 327 -12.56 -8.01 30.84
CA ASP A 327 -13.58 -8.39 29.86
C ASP A 327 -13.74 -7.30 28.80
N TYR A 328 -13.76 -6.04 29.21
CA TYR A 328 -13.87 -4.92 28.26
C TYR A 328 -12.62 -4.77 27.41
N LEU A 329 -11.43 -4.95 27.99
CA LEU A 329 -10.17 -4.94 27.26
C LEU A 329 -10.14 -6.04 26.19
N ASP A 330 -10.53 -7.26 26.54
CA ASP A 330 -10.59 -8.38 25.59
C ASP A 330 -11.57 -8.10 24.43
N GLN A 331 -12.68 -7.39 24.68
CA GLN A 331 -13.63 -6.98 23.63
C GLN A 331 -13.08 -5.84 22.76
N VAL A 332 -12.47 -4.81 23.34
CA VAL A 332 -11.86 -3.69 22.61
C VAL A 332 -10.78 -4.19 21.66
N LEU A 333 -9.91 -5.11 22.11
CA LEU A 333 -8.86 -5.70 21.28
C LEU A 333 -9.38 -6.55 20.11
N GLN A 334 -10.66 -6.89 20.09
CA GLN A 334 -11.28 -7.66 19.01
C GLN A 334 -12.03 -6.80 17.99
N LEU A 335 -12.28 -5.51 18.25
CA LEU A 335 -12.84 -4.58 17.26
C LEU A 335 -11.88 -4.45 16.07
N GLU A 336 -12.37 -4.47 14.83
CA GLU A 336 -11.51 -4.45 13.64
C GLU A 336 -10.61 -3.22 13.58
N ALA A 337 -11.05 -2.07 14.06
CA ALA A 337 -10.23 -0.85 14.16
C ALA A 337 -9.00 -1.02 15.08
N VAL A 338 -9.11 -1.84 16.13
CA VAL A 338 -8.07 -2.07 17.13
C VAL A 338 -7.25 -3.34 16.82
N ALA A 339 -7.92 -4.44 16.50
CA ALA A 339 -7.34 -5.77 16.35
C ALA A 339 -6.22 -5.86 15.30
N CYS A 340 -5.45 -6.94 15.32
CA CYS A 340 -4.37 -7.17 14.35
C CYS A 340 -4.86 -7.07 12.89
N LYS A 341 -4.02 -6.49 12.04
CA LYS A 341 -4.31 -6.32 10.61
C LYS A 341 -3.52 -7.29 9.71
N ASP A 342 -2.95 -8.36 10.27
CA ASP A 342 -2.08 -9.27 9.51
C ASP A 342 -2.78 -9.88 8.29
N TRP A 343 -4.09 -10.16 8.38
CA TRP A 343 -4.90 -10.65 7.26
C TRP A 343 -5.00 -9.69 6.07
N LEU A 344 -4.75 -8.39 6.27
CA LEU A 344 -4.62 -7.39 5.21
C LEU A 344 -3.20 -7.33 4.69
N THR A 345 -2.20 -7.35 5.58
CA THR A 345 -0.80 -7.14 5.19
C THR A 345 -0.18 -8.39 4.58
N ASN A 346 -0.52 -9.59 5.05
CA ASN A 346 0.15 -10.84 4.68
C ASN A 346 -0.01 -11.29 3.22
N LYS A 347 -0.86 -10.60 2.45
CA LYS A 347 -1.13 -10.86 1.03
C LYS A 347 -0.76 -9.70 0.10
N VAL A 348 -0.36 -8.56 0.65
CA VAL A 348 -0.03 -7.38 -0.15
C VAL A 348 1.49 -7.21 -0.23
N ASP A 349 2.02 -6.95 -1.42
CA ASP A 349 3.42 -6.64 -1.61
C ASP A 349 3.83 -5.37 -0.81
N ARG A 350 4.88 -5.49 -0.02
CA ARG A 350 5.43 -4.43 0.84
C ARG A 350 6.92 -4.19 0.60
N CYS A 351 7.43 -4.59 -0.56
CA CYS A 351 8.87 -4.50 -0.87
C CYS A 351 9.21 -4.20 -2.34
N VAL A 352 8.25 -4.32 -3.27
CA VAL A 352 8.45 -4.06 -4.70
C VAL A 352 9.04 -2.68 -4.97
N GLY A 353 9.98 -2.63 -5.92
CA GLY A 353 10.80 -1.46 -6.22
C GLY A 353 12.00 -1.29 -5.29
N GLY A 354 12.18 -2.13 -4.26
CA GLY A 354 13.33 -2.09 -3.34
C GLY A 354 13.50 -0.77 -2.57
N LYS A 355 12.46 0.08 -2.57
CA LYS A 355 12.45 1.44 -2.02
C LYS A 355 11.55 1.60 -0.80
N VAL A 356 10.87 0.54 -0.36
CA VAL A 356 10.07 0.59 0.87
C VAL A 356 11.01 0.66 2.06
N ALA A 357 11.03 1.81 2.75
CA ALA A 357 11.87 2.05 3.93
C ALA A 357 11.13 1.78 5.25
N LYS A 358 9.81 2.01 5.25
CA LYS A 358 8.93 1.62 6.35
C LYS A 358 7.60 1.11 5.83
N GLN A 359 7.17 -0.01 6.39
CA GLN A 359 5.89 -0.68 6.14
C GLN A 359 5.28 -1.13 7.46
N GLN A 360 4.07 -1.67 7.42
CA GLN A 360 3.21 -1.94 8.58
C GLN A 360 3.86 -2.85 9.64
N CYS A 361 4.53 -3.94 9.23
CA CYS A 361 5.09 -4.94 10.14
C CYS A 361 6.36 -4.47 10.86
N VAL A 362 6.55 -4.86 12.13
CA VAL A 362 7.71 -4.47 12.93
C VAL A 362 8.18 -5.57 13.88
N GLY A 363 9.45 -5.46 14.31
CA GLY A 363 10.07 -6.33 15.31
C GLY A 363 10.28 -7.78 14.84
N PRO A 364 10.83 -8.65 15.71
CA PRO A 364 11.15 -10.03 15.36
C PRO A 364 9.91 -10.89 15.05
N LEU A 365 8.72 -10.52 15.56
CA LEU A 365 7.47 -11.22 15.27
C LEU A 365 6.72 -10.69 14.04
N GLN A 366 7.22 -9.62 13.40
CA GLN A 366 6.65 -9.02 12.18
C GLN A 366 5.16 -8.66 12.29
N LEU A 367 4.75 -8.05 13.39
CA LEU A 367 3.35 -7.65 13.62
C LEU A 367 3.05 -6.27 13.02
N PRO A 368 1.87 -6.06 12.40
CA PRO A 368 1.52 -4.83 11.69
C PRO A 368 1.16 -3.69 12.66
N LEU A 369 2.18 -3.03 13.22
CA LEU A 369 2.04 -2.02 14.28
C LEU A 369 2.57 -0.63 13.90
N ASN A 370 3.35 -0.49 12.81
CA ASN A 370 3.95 0.81 12.45
C ASN A 370 2.89 1.86 12.13
N ASN A 371 3.08 3.05 12.70
CA ASN A 371 2.27 4.26 12.51
C ASN A 371 2.29 4.83 11.07
N VAL A 372 3.44 4.70 10.39
CA VAL A 372 3.75 5.46 9.18
C VAL A 372 4.35 4.56 8.10
N GLY A 373 3.94 4.78 6.85
CA GLY A 373 4.60 4.23 5.67
C GLY A 373 5.65 5.19 5.13
N VAL A 374 6.82 4.71 4.72
CA VAL A 374 7.88 5.56 4.14
C VAL A 374 8.47 4.90 2.89
N MET A 375 8.47 5.63 1.79
CA MET A 375 9.16 5.26 0.55
C MET A 375 10.43 6.08 0.39
N ALA A 376 11.56 5.44 0.08
CA ALA A 376 12.76 6.12 -0.37
C ALA A 376 12.53 6.74 -1.77
N LEU A 377 13.06 7.95 -2.01
CA LEU A 377 12.98 8.57 -3.34
C LEU A 377 13.92 7.87 -4.34
N ASP A 378 15.09 7.45 -3.88
CA ASP A 378 16.10 6.75 -4.66
C ASP A 378 16.80 5.64 -3.83
N TYR A 379 17.76 4.95 -4.46
CA TYR A 379 18.53 3.88 -3.80
C TYR A 379 19.71 4.38 -2.98
N LYS A 380 19.97 5.69 -2.91
CA LYS A 380 20.98 6.25 -2.00
C LYS A 380 20.53 6.19 -0.55
N GLY A 381 19.21 6.02 -0.32
CA GLY A 381 18.66 5.68 0.97
C GLY A 381 18.71 6.81 2.00
N LYS A 382 18.58 8.06 1.55
CA LYS A 382 18.58 9.24 2.44
C LYS A 382 17.19 9.87 2.53
N GLU A 383 16.71 10.41 1.41
CA GLU A 383 15.42 11.13 1.35
C GLU A 383 14.28 10.18 0.94
N GLY A 384 13.07 10.52 1.33
CA GLY A 384 11.88 9.71 1.14
C GLY A 384 10.58 10.51 1.24
N ILE A 385 9.46 9.82 1.12
CA ILE A 385 8.11 10.36 1.32
C ILE A 385 7.43 9.52 2.40
N ALA A 386 7.05 10.16 3.49
CA ALA A 386 6.24 9.58 4.56
C ALA A 386 4.75 9.76 4.25
N THR A 387 3.92 8.77 4.62
CA THR A 387 2.46 8.81 4.46
C THR A 387 1.74 8.19 5.66
N SER A 388 0.61 8.79 6.06
CA SER A 388 -0.26 8.32 7.14
C SER A 388 -1.73 8.65 6.88
N ILE A 389 -2.62 8.14 7.74
CA ILE A 389 -4.07 8.37 7.69
C ILE A 389 -4.59 8.75 9.08
N GLY A 390 -5.66 9.55 9.13
CA GLY A 390 -6.46 9.76 10.34
C GLY A 390 -7.95 9.95 10.01
N HIS A 391 -8.83 9.43 10.87
CA HIS A 391 -10.29 9.57 10.78
C HIS A 391 -10.95 9.34 12.16
N SER A 392 -11.90 10.19 12.55
CA SER A 392 -12.64 10.02 13.81
C SER A 392 -14.16 10.17 13.63
N PRO A 393 -14.81 9.32 12.81
CA PRO A 393 -16.21 9.49 12.42
C PRO A 393 -17.20 9.36 13.58
N ILE A 394 -16.93 8.51 14.58
CA ILE A 394 -17.84 8.32 15.73
C ILE A 394 -17.79 9.55 16.65
N SER A 395 -16.61 10.15 16.85
CA SER A 395 -16.47 11.47 17.47
C SER A 395 -17.20 12.55 16.67
N GLY A 396 -17.15 12.45 15.33
CA GLY A 396 -17.90 13.30 14.40
C GLY A 396 -19.42 13.23 14.60
N LEU A 397 -19.99 12.06 14.93
CA LEU A 397 -21.42 11.92 15.26
C LEU A 397 -21.82 12.84 16.43
N ILE A 398 -20.98 12.91 17.46
CA ILE A 398 -21.19 13.75 18.65
C ILE A 398 -20.95 15.23 18.31
N ASN A 399 -19.83 15.52 17.63
CA ASN A 399 -19.43 16.88 17.30
C ASN A 399 -18.61 16.88 15.99
N PRO A 400 -19.15 17.43 14.87
CA PRO A 400 -18.45 17.46 13.58
C PRO A 400 -17.10 18.18 13.60
N GLU A 401 -16.97 19.26 14.38
CA GLU A 401 -15.73 20.02 14.54
C GLU A 401 -14.66 19.19 15.26
N ALA A 402 -15.03 18.51 16.35
CA ALA A 402 -14.13 17.63 17.10
C ALA A 402 -13.67 16.45 16.24
N GLY A 403 -14.60 15.76 15.56
CA GLY A 403 -14.28 14.67 14.64
C GLY A 403 -13.30 15.11 13.55
N SER A 404 -13.50 16.30 12.98
CA SER A 404 -12.65 16.87 11.93
C SER A 404 -11.23 17.20 12.41
N ARG A 405 -11.10 17.85 13.57
CA ARG A 405 -9.78 18.18 14.16
C ARG A 405 -9.03 16.94 14.62
N ASN A 406 -9.76 15.97 15.17
CA ASN A 406 -9.18 14.68 15.56
C ASN A 406 -8.68 13.91 14.32
N SER A 407 -9.43 13.87 13.21
CA SER A 407 -8.97 13.25 11.96
C SER A 407 -7.65 13.85 11.44
N ILE A 408 -7.50 15.18 11.45
CA ILE A 408 -6.22 15.83 11.08
C ILE A 408 -5.13 15.44 12.08
N THR A 409 -5.44 15.50 13.37
CA THR A 409 -4.42 15.30 14.41
C THR A 409 -3.95 13.85 14.47
N GLU A 410 -4.82 12.86 14.26
CA GLU A 410 -4.46 11.44 14.13
C GLU A 410 -3.54 11.20 12.92
N ALA A 411 -3.82 11.83 11.78
CA ALA A 411 -2.91 11.75 10.64
C ALA A 411 -1.52 12.33 10.98
N LEU A 412 -1.49 13.41 11.77
CA LEU A 412 -0.25 14.04 12.24
C LEU A 412 0.48 13.19 13.30
N THR A 413 -0.22 12.60 14.27
CA THR A 413 0.40 11.74 15.29
C THR A 413 0.92 10.44 14.69
N ASN A 414 0.33 9.95 13.60
CA ASN A 414 0.89 8.85 12.84
C ASN A 414 2.15 9.25 12.05
N ILE A 415 2.17 10.40 11.35
CA ILE A 415 3.32 10.77 10.49
C ILE A 415 4.53 11.31 11.26
N ILE A 416 4.35 11.75 12.51
CA ILE A 416 5.37 12.42 13.34
C ILE A 416 6.63 11.56 13.56
N TRP A 417 6.55 10.25 13.39
CA TRP A 417 7.65 9.31 13.66
C TRP A 417 8.68 9.23 12.53
N ALA A 418 8.38 9.81 11.36
CA ALA A 418 9.34 10.01 10.29
C ALA A 418 10.04 11.38 10.44
N PRO A 419 11.37 11.47 10.27
CA PRO A 419 12.07 12.75 10.31
C PRO A 419 11.75 13.57 9.05
N LEU A 420 10.89 14.58 9.23
CA LEU A 420 10.42 15.44 8.15
C LEU A 420 11.37 16.60 7.95
N LYS A 421 11.64 16.95 6.69
CA LYS A 421 12.63 17.97 6.33
C LYS A 421 12.49 19.28 7.12
N ASP A 422 11.29 19.86 7.08
CA ASP A 422 10.95 21.17 7.65
C ASP A 422 9.91 21.04 8.79
N GLY A 423 9.89 19.89 9.47
CA GLY A 423 8.92 19.59 10.53
C GLY A 423 7.50 19.59 9.98
N LEU A 424 6.55 20.20 10.69
CA LEU A 424 5.14 20.22 10.29
C LEU A 424 4.92 20.86 8.91
N LYS A 425 5.74 21.84 8.53
CA LYS A 425 5.60 22.54 7.24
C LYS A 425 5.84 21.65 6.01
N SER A 426 6.45 20.48 6.20
CA SER A 426 6.60 19.50 5.12
C SER A 426 5.32 18.72 4.82
N VAL A 427 4.28 18.81 5.67
CA VAL A 427 3.05 18.03 5.54
C VAL A 427 2.08 18.69 4.57
N SER A 428 1.53 17.89 3.66
CA SER A 428 0.38 18.23 2.82
C SER A 428 -0.73 17.19 3.02
N LEU A 429 -1.98 17.63 3.02
CA LEU A 429 -3.13 16.79 3.32
C LEU A 429 -4.00 16.51 2.09
N SER A 430 -4.65 15.35 2.07
CA SER A 430 -5.83 15.08 1.26
C SER A 430 -7.03 14.91 2.18
N ALA A 431 -8.16 15.56 1.87
CA ALA A 431 -9.41 15.39 2.61
C ALA A 431 -10.45 14.68 1.74
N ASN A 432 -10.90 13.49 2.17
CA ASN A 432 -11.93 12.71 1.48
C ASN A 432 -13.22 12.68 2.31
N TRP A 433 -14.32 13.14 1.74
CA TRP A 433 -15.58 13.42 2.42
C TRP A 433 -16.64 12.40 2.03
N MET A 434 -17.00 11.50 2.94
CA MET A 434 -18.07 10.53 2.76
C MET A 434 -19.23 10.96 3.65
N TRP A 435 -20.31 11.46 3.04
CA TRP A 435 -21.39 12.11 3.78
C TRP A 435 -22.77 11.69 3.27
N PRO A 436 -23.77 11.52 4.15
CA PRO A 436 -25.16 11.26 3.74
C PRO A 436 -25.93 12.56 3.49
N CYS A 437 -25.55 13.33 2.48
CA CYS A 437 -26.22 14.61 2.19
C CYS A 437 -27.71 14.43 1.87
N LYS A 438 -28.48 15.52 1.97
CA LYS A 438 -29.96 15.55 1.81
C LYS A 438 -30.73 14.74 2.86
N ASN A 439 -30.11 14.41 3.98
CA ASN A 439 -30.78 13.90 5.17
C ASN A 439 -30.75 14.99 6.24
N GLU A 440 -31.83 15.10 7.03
CA GLU A 440 -32.05 16.22 7.95
C GLU A 440 -30.84 16.49 8.88
N GLY A 441 -30.28 17.69 8.76
CA GLY A 441 -29.15 18.19 9.52
C GLY A 441 -27.78 17.71 9.06
N GLU A 442 -27.67 16.80 8.09
CA GLU A 442 -26.38 16.29 7.64
C GLU A 442 -25.65 17.26 6.72
N ASP A 443 -26.33 18.09 5.93
CA ASP A 443 -25.66 19.09 5.08
C ASP A 443 -25.07 20.21 5.95
N ALA A 444 -25.79 20.60 7.01
CA ALA A 444 -25.28 21.53 8.03
C ALA A 444 -24.03 20.97 8.74
N ARG A 445 -24.05 19.68 9.12
CA ARG A 445 -22.91 19.02 9.76
C ARG A 445 -21.70 18.87 8.82
N LEU A 446 -21.93 18.61 7.52
CA LEU A 446 -20.85 18.60 6.52
C LEU A 446 -20.18 19.98 6.44
N TYR A 447 -20.98 21.05 6.39
CA TYR A 447 -20.45 22.42 6.35
C TYR A 447 -19.59 22.73 7.58
N GLU A 448 -20.06 22.37 8.79
CA GLU A 448 -19.30 22.52 10.03
C GLU A 448 -17.98 21.73 10.00
N ALA A 449 -18.00 20.50 9.49
CA ALA A 449 -16.82 19.66 9.38
C ALA A 449 -15.79 20.24 8.38
N VAL A 450 -16.22 20.66 7.19
CA VAL A 450 -15.37 21.32 6.18
C VAL A 450 -14.77 22.61 6.73
N LYS A 451 -15.57 23.43 7.41
CA LYS A 451 -15.11 24.65 8.06
C LYS A 451 -14.04 24.34 9.11
N ALA A 452 -14.28 23.35 9.97
CA ALA A 452 -13.34 22.95 11.01
C ALA A 452 -12.00 22.43 10.45
N VAL A 453 -12.03 21.62 9.39
CA VAL A 453 -10.81 21.19 8.67
C VAL A 453 -10.06 22.38 8.10
N SER A 454 -10.76 23.31 7.44
CA SER A 454 -10.16 24.49 6.82
C SER A 454 -9.50 25.40 7.85
N GLU A 455 -10.23 25.80 8.89
CA GLU A 455 -9.72 26.68 9.96
C GLU A 455 -8.54 26.02 10.68
N PHE A 456 -8.65 24.74 11.04
CA PHE A 456 -7.59 24.03 11.76
C PHE A 456 -6.33 23.84 10.90
N ALA A 457 -6.46 23.51 9.61
CA ALA A 457 -5.32 23.40 8.70
C ALA A 457 -4.60 24.76 8.51
N ILE A 458 -5.37 25.84 8.37
CA ILE A 458 -4.84 27.22 8.30
C ILE A 458 -4.08 27.55 9.60
N ASP A 459 -4.67 27.26 10.75
CA ASP A 459 -4.05 27.51 12.06
C ASP A 459 -2.78 26.66 12.27
N LEU A 460 -2.73 25.44 11.75
CA LEU A 460 -1.55 24.58 11.73
C LEU A 460 -0.48 25.06 10.73
N GLY A 461 -0.85 25.87 9.73
CA GLY A 461 0.04 26.37 8.69
C GLY A 461 0.42 25.31 7.64
N ILE A 462 -0.49 24.38 7.36
CA ILE A 462 -0.35 23.32 6.34
C ILE A 462 -1.52 23.39 5.36
N ASN A 463 -1.40 22.73 4.20
CA ASN A 463 -2.38 22.82 3.12
C ASN A 463 -3.21 21.52 2.95
N VAL A 464 -4.40 21.67 2.37
CA VAL A 464 -5.22 20.58 1.83
C VAL A 464 -5.32 20.75 0.31
N PRO A 465 -4.25 20.42 -0.46
CA PRO A 465 -4.20 20.70 -1.90
C PRO A 465 -5.12 19.83 -2.76
N THR A 466 -5.66 18.74 -2.22
CA THR A 466 -6.48 17.78 -2.96
C THR A 466 -7.52 17.15 -2.05
N GLY A 467 -8.57 16.58 -2.65
CA GLY A 467 -9.61 15.86 -1.94
C GLY A 467 -10.62 15.28 -2.90
N LYS A 468 -11.60 14.55 -2.34
CA LYS A 468 -12.73 13.99 -3.08
C LYS A 468 -13.95 13.90 -2.16
N ASP A 469 -15.12 13.78 -2.74
CA ASP A 469 -16.37 13.62 -2.00
C ASP A 469 -17.24 12.46 -2.54
N SER A 470 -18.02 11.88 -1.63
CA SER A 470 -19.06 10.90 -1.88
C SER A 470 -20.25 11.23 -0.99
N LEU A 471 -21.26 11.88 -1.56
CA LEU A 471 -22.30 12.60 -0.82
C LEU A 471 -23.65 11.86 -0.69
N SER A 472 -23.69 10.58 -1.05
CA SER A 472 -24.89 9.74 -1.02
C SER A 472 -24.71 8.52 -0.10
N MET A 473 -24.06 8.71 1.05
CA MET A 473 -23.69 7.62 1.98
C MET A 473 -24.86 7.08 2.80
N LYS A 474 -25.84 6.52 2.09
CA LYS A 474 -27.06 5.92 2.63
C LYS A 474 -27.41 4.64 1.88
N GLN A 475 -27.90 3.64 2.60
CA GLN A 475 -28.44 2.41 2.03
C GLN A 475 -29.93 2.30 2.35
N LYS A 476 -30.76 2.20 1.30
CA LYS A 476 -32.18 1.92 1.43
C LYS A 476 -32.44 0.42 1.34
N TYR A 477 -33.31 -0.08 2.21
CA TYR A 477 -33.89 -1.44 2.19
C TYR A 477 -35.41 -1.32 2.00
N PRO A 478 -36.13 -2.43 1.70
CA PRO A 478 -37.58 -2.35 1.46
C PRO A 478 -38.41 -1.72 2.58
N ASN A 479 -37.98 -1.89 3.84
CA ASN A 479 -38.74 -1.47 5.03
C ASN A 479 -37.96 -0.53 5.97
N GLU A 480 -36.70 -0.22 5.66
CA GLU A 480 -35.80 0.55 6.53
C GLU A 480 -34.69 1.24 5.73
N GLU A 481 -33.97 2.17 6.35
CA GLU A 481 -32.76 2.76 5.78
C GLU A 481 -31.65 2.83 6.83
N VAL A 482 -30.41 2.75 6.37
CA VAL A 482 -29.21 2.88 7.20
C VAL A 482 -28.37 4.02 6.68
N ILE A 483 -28.04 4.96 7.55
CA ILE A 483 -27.26 6.16 7.23
C ILE A 483 -25.83 5.95 7.74
N SER A 484 -24.83 6.23 6.90
CA SER A 484 -23.44 6.19 7.38
C SER A 484 -23.10 7.42 8.21
N PRO A 485 -22.26 7.29 9.24
CA PRO A 485 -21.67 8.46 9.90
C PRO A 485 -20.99 9.37 8.87
N GLY A 486 -21.24 10.68 8.97
CA GLY A 486 -20.47 11.68 8.23
C GLY A 486 -18.98 11.53 8.55
N THR A 487 -18.18 11.27 7.51
CA THR A 487 -16.78 10.83 7.66
C THR A 487 -15.87 11.70 6.81
N VAL A 488 -14.83 12.26 7.44
CA VAL A 488 -13.67 12.81 6.74
C VAL A 488 -12.45 11.93 7.01
N ILE A 489 -11.84 11.45 5.93
CA ILE A 489 -10.56 10.72 5.98
C ILE A 489 -9.46 11.67 5.54
N ILE A 490 -8.51 11.92 6.43
CA ILE A 490 -7.33 12.73 6.16
C ILE A 490 -6.18 11.80 5.82
N SER A 491 -5.57 11.98 4.64
CA SER A 491 -4.29 11.36 4.29
C SER A 491 -3.21 12.42 4.33
N ALA A 492 -2.13 12.20 5.06
CA ALA A 492 -1.00 13.12 5.13
C ALA A 492 0.19 12.55 4.35
N ALA A 493 0.89 13.42 3.61
CA ALA A 493 2.14 13.09 2.95
C ALA A 493 3.20 14.16 3.24
N ALA A 494 4.46 13.74 3.44
CA ALA A 494 5.54 14.67 3.75
C ALA A 494 6.91 14.18 3.26
N ASN A 495 7.79 15.13 2.91
CA ASN A 495 9.19 14.83 2.61
C ASN A 495 9.95 14.40 3.89
N CYS A 496 10.43 13.16 3.91
CA CYS A 496 11.27 12.58 4.93
C CYS A 496 12.75 12.72 4.51
N ASN A 497 13.57 13.45 5.27
CA ASN A 497 14.95 13.75 4.85
C ASN A 497 16.00 12.77 5.38
N ASP A 498 15.60 11.82 6.22
CA ASP A 498 16.47 10.73 6.70
C ASP A 498 15.66 9.46 7.01
N ILE A 499 15.43 8.63 6.00
CA ILE A 499 14.63 7.40 6.14
C ILE A 499 15.22 6.39 7.16
N SER A 500 16.50 6.54 7.53
CA SER A 500 17.16 5.63 8.48
C SER A 500 16.79 5.89 9.94
N LYS A 501 16.19 7.05 10.24
CA LYS A 501 15.82 7.49 11.59
C LYS A 501 14.32 7.42 11.88
N VAL A 502 13.55 6.71 11.05
CA VAL A 502 12.12 6.49 11.30
C VAL A 502 11.97 5.70 12.60
N VAL A 503 11.22 6.25 13.56
CA VAL A 503 10.97 5.65 14.87
C VAL A 503 9.88 4.60 14.77
N GLU A 504 10.07 3.47 15.46
CA GLU A 504 9.15 2.32 15.49
C GLU A 504 8.38 2.25 16.82
N PRO A 505 7.15 1.69 16.83
CA PRO A 505 6.35 1.51 18.04
C PRO A 505 6.73 0.21 18.75
N VAL A 506 8.01 0.02 19.07
CA VAL A 506 8.49 -1.15 19.83
C VAL A 506 9.41 -0.68 20.93
N PHE A 507 9.01 -0.92 22.18
CA PHE A 507 9.85 -0.58 23.33
C PHE A 507 11.22 -1.24 23.25
N GLN A 508 12.24 -0.48 23.63
CA GLN A 508 13.62 -0.90 23.62
C GLN A 508 14.05 -1.30 25.04
N LYS A 509 14.53 -2.54 25.15
CA LYS A 509 15.12 -3.07 26.38
C LYS A 509 16.37 -2.25 26.71
N ASN A 510 16.55 -1.89 27.99
CA ASN A 510 17.72 -1.15 28.47
C ASN A 510 17.87 0.28 27.87
N ALA A 511 16.76 0.95 27.54
CA ALA A 511 16.72 2.38 27.24
C ALA A 511 16.05 3.17 28.38
N GLY A 512 15.86 4.48 28.21
CA GLY A 512 15.32 5.37 29.23
C GLY A 512 13.81 5.22 29.46
N ASP A 513 13.26 6.21 30.18
CA ASP A 513 11.87 6.21 30.63
C ASP A 513 10.87 6.37 29.48
N ILE A 514 9.62 6.00 29.79
CA ILE A 514 8.45 6.11 28.92
C ILE A 514 7.69 7.38 29.30
N TYR A 515 7.30 8.15 28.29
CA TYR A 515 6.63 9.43 28.44
C TYR A 515 5.30 9.45 27.70
N TYR A 516 4.33 10.17 28.25
CA TYR A 516 3.05 10.49 27.61
C TYR A 516 2.87 12.00 27.43
N ILE A 517 2.35 12.42 26.28
CA ILE A 517 1.94 13.79 25.99
C ILE A 517 0.48 13.77 25.48
N ASN A 518 -0.40 14.49 26.18
CA ASN A 518 -1.77 14.75 25.72
C ASN A 518 -1.77 15.91 24.73
N ILE A 519 -1.73 15.61 23.43
CA ILE A 519 -1.70 16.62 22.36
C ILE A 519 -3.03 17.36 22.25
N SER A 520 -4.14 16.73 22.61
CA SER A 520 -5.47 17.34 22.56
C SER A 520 -5.66 18.50 23.54
N GLN A 521 -4.91 18.49 24.67
CA GLN A 521 -5.13 19.36 25.84
C GLN A 521 -6.57 19.34 26.38
N ASP A 522 -7.34 18.29 26.06
CA ASP A 522 -8.68 18.09 26.60
C ASP A 522 -8.66 17.06 27.72
N ASN A 523 -9.70 17.09 28.54
CA ASN A 523 -9.94 16.05 29.53
C ASN A 523 -10.25 14.72 28.84
N PHE A 524 -9.95 13.62 29.53
CA PHE A 524 -10.25 12.27 29.06
C PHE A 524 -11.76 12.02 28.97
N LYS A 525 -12.25 11.74 27.76
CA LYS A 525 -13.67 11.52 27.45
C LYS A 525 -13.84 10.24 26.63
N LEU A 526 -14.83 9.43 27.00
CA LEU A 526 -15.07 8.13 26.37
C LEU A 526 -15.99 8.21 25.15
N GLY A 527 -16.66 9.35 24.88
CA GLY A 527 -17.57 9.43 23.73
C GLY A 527 -16.81 9.39 22.41
N GLY A 528 -17.30 8.56 21.49
CA GLY A 528 -16.67 8.32 20.20
C GLY A 528 -15.60 7.23 20.20
N SER A 529 -15.28 6.63 21.35
CA SER A 529 -14.20 5.64 21.44
C SER A 529 -14.64 4.21 21.11
N SER A 530 -13.66 3.37 20.81
CA SER A 530 -13.79 1.91 20.70
C SER A 530 -14.40 1.28 21.97
N PHE A 531 -14.11 1.85 23.15
CA PHE A 531 -14.75 1.43 24.39
C PHE A 531 -16.23 1.80 24.46
N ALA A 532 -16.63 2.99 23.99
CA ALA A 532 -18.05 3.31 23.87
C ALA A 532 -18.76 2.35 22.89
N GLN A 533 -18.08 2.03 21.79
CA GLN A 533 -18.58 1.13 20.76
C GLN A 533 -18.88 -0.27 21.32
N ILE A 534 -17.96 -0.91 22.07
CA ILE A 534 -18.24 -2.23 22.67
C ILE A 534 -19.39 -2.17 23.69
N MET A 535 -19.60 -1.00 24.30
CA MET A 535 -20.69 -0.74 25.23
C MET A 535 -22.01 -0.42 24.51
N ASN A 536 -22.04 -0.45 23.18
CA ASN A 536 -23.18 -0.08 22.33
C ASN A 536 -23.66 1.34 22.60
N LYS A 537 -22.70 2.25 22.72
CA LYS A 537 -22.92 3.68 22.95
C LYS A 537 -22.06 4.50 21.99
N ILE A 538 -22.57 5.67 21.64
CA ILE A 538 -21.76 6.74 21.03
C ILE A 538 -21.15 7.61 22.14
N GLY A 539 -21.95 7.98 23.15
CA GLY A 539 -21.53 8.85 24.24
C GLY A 539 -21.88 10.32 24.01
N SER A 540 -21.99 11.11 25.09
CA SER A 540 -22.45 12.50 25.02
C SER A 540 -21.34 13.53 24.83
N ASN A 541 -20.08 13.15 25.10
CA ASN A 541 -18.93 14.06 25.06
C ASN A 541 -17.74 13.35 24.45
N THR A 542 -17.13 13.97 23.43
CA THR A 542 -15.93 13.45 22.75
C THR A 542 -14.71 14.35 23.02
N PRO A 543 -13.48 13.80 23.00
CA PRO A 543 -12.26 14.60 22.99
C PRO A 543 -12.22 15.56 21.79
N ASN A 544 -11.69 16.77 21.99
CA ASN A 544 -11.44 17.73 20.92
C ASN A 544 -10.08 18.39 21.12
N VAL A 545 -9.35 18.63 20.04
CA VAL A 545 -8.07 19.34 20.08
C VAL A 545 -8.29 20.83 20.35
N LYS A 546 -7.78 21.31 21.49
CA LYS A 546 -8.03 22.67 21.98
C LYS A 546 -7.14 23.75 21.39
N SER A 547 -5.97 23.39 20.87
CA SER A 547 -4.98 24.37 20.42
C SER A 547 -4.12 23.86 19.27
N ALA A 548 -4.34 24.39 18.06
CA ALA A 548 -3.45 24.17 16.92
C ALA A 548 -2.02 24.63 17.21
N ALA A 549 -1.84 25.71 17.97
CA ALA A 549 -0.52 26.20 18.37
C ALA A 549 0.24 25.19 19.24
N TYR A 550 -0.46 24.50 20.14
CA TYR A 550 0.13 23.44 20.94
C TYR A 550 0.51 22.23 20.08
N VAL A 551 -0.37 21.79 19.17
CA VAL A 551 -0.06 20.72 18.20
C VAL A 551 1.20 21.05 17.41
N LYS A 552 1.32 22.28 16.87
CA LYS A 552 2.53 22.75 16.17
C LYS A 552 3.78 22.63 17.03
N THR A 553 3.68 23.03 18.29
CA THR A 553 4.80 23.05 19.23
C THR A 553 5.26 21.64 19.57
N VAL A 554 4.32 20.74 19.91
CA VAL A 554 4.62 19.32 20.16
C VAL A 554 5.21 18.69 18.92
N PHE A 555 4.55 18.82 17.76
CA PHE A 555 4.99 18.21 16.51
C PHE A 555 6.44 18.56 16.18
N ASN A 556 6.76 19.86 16.16
CA ASN A 556 8.11 20.30 15.81
C ASN A 556 9.15 19.96 16.88
N THR A 557 8.76 19.89 18.15
CA THR A 557 9.69 19.49 19.23
C THR A 557 10.01 18.01 19.15
N ILE A 558 9.03 17.14 18.92
CA ILE A 558 9.26 15.70 18.72
C ILE A 558 10.10 15.46 17.46
N GLN A 559 9.82 16.18 16.37
CA GLN A 559 10.65 16.14 15.16
C GLN A 559 12.12 16.49 15.44
N GLN A 560 12.39 17.48 16.28
CA GLN A 560 13.74 17.81 16.72
C GLN A 560 14.36 16.65 17.52
N LEU A 561 13.63 16.08 18.47
CA LEU A 561 14.10 14.94 19.28
C LEU A 561 14.41 13.70 18.45
N ILE A 562 13.62 13.42 17.41
CA ILE A 562 13.87 12.32 16.45
C ILE A 562 15.16 12.57 15.67
N LYS A 563 15.32 13.79 15.12
CA LYS A 563 16.53 14.16 14.36
C LYS A 563 17.80 14.07 15.22
N ASP A 564 17.68 14.41 16.50
CA ASP A 564 18.73 14.32 17.52
C ASP A 564 18.92 12.92 18.10
N GLU A 565 18.18 11.90 17.62
CA GLU A 565 18.25 10.49 18.05
C GLU A 565 18.01 10.32 19.57
N LYS A 566 17.10 11.13 20.13
CA LYS A 566 16.72 11.08 21.55
C LYS A 566 15.50 10.20 21.85
N ILE A 567 14.74 9.83 20.83
CA ILE A 567 13.58 8.94 20.94
C ILE A 567 13.97 7.59 20.35
N VAL A 568 13.73 6.52 21.10
CA VAL A 568 14.09 5.15 20.69
C VAL A 568 12.88 4.29 20.31
N ALA A 569 11.68 4.69 20.76
CA ALA A 569 10.42 4.07 20.40
C ALA A 569 9.29 5.10 20.52
N GLY A 570 8.23 4.95 19.74
CA GLY A 570 7.10 5.89 19.79
C GLY A 570 5.85 5.38 19.10
N HIS A 571 4.71 5.66 19.71
CA HIS A 571 3.39 5.25 19.22
C HIS A 571 2.33 6.29 19.58
N ASP A 572 1.29 6.44 18.76
CA ASP A 572 0.20 7.38 19.03
C ASP A 572 -0.96 6.75 19.82
N VAL A 573 -1.80 7.61 20.40
CA VAL A 573 -3.05 7.21 21.06
C VAL A 573 -4.21 7.42 20.10
N ALA A 574 -4.71 6.31 19.57
CA ALA A 574 -5.78 6.27 18.57
C ALA A 574 -6.87 5.26 19.00
N SER A 575 -7.37 4.45 18.07
CA SER A 575 -8.42 3.44 18.32
C SER A 575 -8.06 2.50 19.47
N GLY A 576 -8.94 2.40 20.47
CA GLY A 576 -8.74 1.60 21.68
C GLY A 576 -8.10 2.36 22.86
N GLY A 577 -7.57 3.56 22.61
CA GLY A 577 -7.03 4.45 23.63
C GLY A 577 -5.63 4.06 24.11
N LEU A 578 -5.18 4.71 25.19
CA LEU A 578 -3.83 4.58 25.74
C LEU A 578 -3.47 3.11 26.08
N ILE A 579 -4.43 2.31 26.54
CA ILE A 579 -4.16 0.91 26.88
C ILE A 579 -3.72 0.09 25.66
N THR A 580 -4.36 0.29 24.51
CA THR A 580 -3.97 -0.37 23.26
C THR A 580 -2.58 0.07 22.85
N THR A 581 -2.29 1.38 22.86
CA THR A 581 -0.96 1.92 22.54
C THR A 581 0.13 1.26 23.37
N LEU A 582 -0.04 1.15 24.69
CA LEU A 582 0.94 0.56 25.60
C LEU A 582 1.15 -0.94 25.35
N LEU A 583 0.06 -1.67 25.06
CA LEU A 583 0.11 -3.08 24.73
C LEU A 583 0.80 -3.34 23.39
N GLU A 584 0.43 -2.57 22.36
CA GLU A 584 1.02 -2.65 21.02
C GLU A 584 2.53 -2.39 21.02
N MET A 585 2.99 -1.43 21.82
CA MET A 585 4.43 -1.17 21.99
C MET A 585 5.21 -2.34 22.61
N CYS A 586 4.52 -3.32 23.19
CA CYS A 586 5.10 -4.55 23.73
C CYS A 586 4.92 -5.78 22.83
N PHE A 587 3.98 -5.76 21.88
CA PHE A 587 3.54 -6.98 21.18
C PHE A 587 4.58 -7.59 20.25
N ALA A 588 5.51 -6.81 19.70
CA ALA A 588 6.42 -7.28 18.65
C ALA A 588 7.57 -8.19 19.13
N ASP A 589 7.71 -8.42 20.44
CA ASP A 589 8.72 -9.29 21.07
C ASP A 589 8.05 -10.20 22.12
N ASN A 590 8.62 -11.39 22.38
CA ASN A 590 8.06 -12.35 23.33
C ASN A 590 8.39 -12.06 24.80
N ASN A 591 9.40 -11.24 25.07
CA ASN A 591 9.88 -10.93 26.42
C ASN A 591 10.06 -9.42 26.59
N LEU A 592 8.99 -8.66 26.36
CA LEU A 592 8.98 -7.20 26.40
C LEU A 592 7.71 -6.75 27.10
N GLY A 593 7.86 -5.99 28.18
CA GLY A 593 6.77 -5.44 28.98
C GLY A 593 7.12 -4.08 29.57
N ALA A 594 6.30 -3.60 30.50
CA ALA A 594 6.55 -2.33 31.18
C ALA A 594 5.87 -2.26 32.56
N GLU A 595 6.43 -1.43 33.42
CA GLU A 595 5.86 -1.02 34.71
C GLU A 595 5.52 0.46 34.63
N LEU A 596 4.25 0.80 34.82
CA LEU A 596 3.72 2.14 34.58
C LEU A 596 2.91 2.67 35.77
N ASP A 597 3.04 3.97 36.03
CA ASP A 597 2.25 4.73 37.01
C ASP A 597 1.62 5.96 36.33
N LEU A 598 0.29 5.97 36.25
CA LEU A 598 -0.51 7.01 35.62
C LEU A 598 -1.11 7.99 36.63
N THR A 599 -0.80 7.85 37.92
CA THR A 599 -1.36 8.68 39.01
C THR A 599 -1.11 10.17 38.78
N ALA A 600 0.01 10.53 38.14
CA ALA A 600 0.38 11.90 37.81
C ALA A 600 -0.62 12.61 36.87
N PHE A 601 -1.48 11.87 36.15
CA PHE A 601 -2.51 12.46 35.28
C PHE A 601 -3.62 13.15 36.06
N ASN A 602 -3.68 12.97 37.39
CA ASN A 602 -4.70 13.55 38.27
C ASN A 602 -6.15 13.21 37.86
N GLN A 603 -6.34 12.09 37.16
CA GLN A 603 -7.64 11.53 36.81
C GLN A 603 -7.83 10.21 37.58
N LYS A 604 -8.77 10.19 38.53
CA LYS A 604 -9.03 9.01 39.37
C LYS A 604 -9.69 7.86 38.62
N ASP A 605 -10.41 8.18 37.54
CA ASP A 605 -11.11 7.20 36.72
C ASP A 605 -10.15 6.55 35.71
N SER A 606 -9.66 5.36 36.05
CA SER A 606 -8.74 4.58 35.22
C SER A 606 -9.31 4.27 33.83
N PHE A 607 -10.63 4.08 33.70
CA PHE A 607 -11.25 3.78 32.40
C PHE A 607 -11.17 4.97 31.46
N LYS A 608 -11.40 6.19 31.98
CA LYS A 608 -11.22 7.40 31.18
C LYS A 608 -9.79 7.56 30.70
N ILE A 609 -8.79 7.35 31.55
CA ILE A 609 -7.38 7.44 31.14
C ILE A 609 -7.07 6.40 30.05
N LEU A 610 -7.46 5.16 30.27
CA LEU A 610 -7.01 4.03 29.46
C LEU A 610 -7.76 3.89 28.13
N PHE A 611 -9.05 4.23 28.09
CA PHE A 611 -9.93 3.97 26.94
C PHE A 611 -10.43 5.23 26.22
N ALA A 612 -10.09 6.43 26.69
CA ALA A 612 -10.37 7.64 25.92
C ALA A 612 -9.41 7.73 24.73
N GLU A 613 -9.94 8.16 23.60
CA GLU A 613 -9.18 8.34 22.34
C GLU A 613 -8.82 9.82 22.16
N ASN A 614 -8.25 10.41 23.22
CA ASN A 614 -7.67 11.74 23.14
C ASN A 614 -6.41 11.67 22.27
N ALA A 615 -6.29 12.57 21.29
CA ALA A 615 -5.06 12.69 20.50
C ALA A 615 -3.86 12.90 21.43
N GLY A 616 -2.92 11.96 21.38
CA GLY A 616 -1.76 11.92 22.26
C GLY A 616 -0.68 11.01 21.70
N ILE A 617 0.50 11.05 22.33
CA ILE A 617 1.62 10.19 21.96
C ILE A 617 2.27 9.59 23.20
N VAL A 618 2.76 8.36 23.05
CA VAL A 618 3.65 7.66 23.99
C VAL A 618 4.99 7.50 23.31
N PHE A 619 6.08 7.87 23.99
CA PHE A 619 7.42 7.63 23.46
C PHE A 619 8.38 7.20 24.56
N GLN A 620 9.35 6.37 24.18
CA GLN A 620 10.46 6.03 25.05
C GLN A 620 11.66 6.89 24.68
N ALA A 621 12.21 7.58 25.68
CA ALA A 621 13.41 8.38 25.50
C ALA A 621 14.67 7.53 25.65
N LYS A 622 15.76 8.02 25.07
CA LYS A 622 17.09 7.48 25.33
C LYS A 622 17.53 7.74 26.77
N ASP A 623 17.26 8.94 27.27
CA ASP A 623 17.58 9.42 28.61
C ASP A 623 16.71 10.65 28.99
N ALA A 624 16.77 11.09 30.24
CA ALA A 624 15.97 12.20 30.79
C ALA A 624 16.32 13.59 30.21
N SER A 625 17.32 13.71 29.32
CA SER A 625 17.66 15.02 28.70
C SER A 625 16.55 15.57 27.79
N VAL A 626 15.55 14.75 27.45
CA VAL A 626 14.34 15.18 26.74
C VAL A 626 13.48 16.13 27.57
N GLU A 627 13.44 15.95 28.89
CA GLU A 627 12.59 16.73 29.79
C GLU A 627 12.91 18.21 29.73
N ALA A 628 14.20 18.57 29.75
CA ALA A 628 14.65 19.97 29.64
C ALA A 628 14.21 20.64 28.31
N ILE A 629 14.16 19.87 27.22
CA ILE A 629 13.71 20.36 25.91
C ILE A 629 12.20 20.58 25.93
N LEU A 630 11.44 19.62 26.48
CA LEU A 630 9.98 19.73 26.60
C LEU A 630 9.56 20.87 27.53
N TYR A 631 10.22 21.02 28.69
CA TYR A 631 10.00 22.15 29.60
C TYR A 631 10.26 23.49 28.92
N LYS A 632 11.37 23.62 28.18
CA LYS A 632 11.70 24.86 27.45
C LYS A 632 10.67 25.17 26.36
N ALA A 633 10.07 24.15 25.76
CA ALA A 633 9.01 24.28 24.77
C ALA A 633 7.61 24.52 25.38
N ASN A 634 7.49 24.57 26.72
CA ASN A 634 6.22 24.63 27.45
C ASN A 634 5.25 23.49 27.08
N ILE A 635 5.79 22.28 26.92
CA ILE A 635 5.00 21.07 26.67
C ILE A 635 4.76 20.38 28.00
N GLU A 636 3.50 20.08 28.31
CA GLU A 636 3.14 19.21 29.43
C GLU A 636 3.41 17.76 29.03
N PHE A 637 4.15 17.05 29.87
CA PHE A 637 4.49 15.65 29.67
C PHE A 637 4.48 14.92 31.02
N PHE A 638 4.33 13.61 30.95
CA PHE A 638 4.33 12.74 32.12
C PHE A 638 5.33 11.61 31.88
N SER A 639 6.33 11.47 32.76
CA SER A 639 7.11 10.22 32.83
C SER A 639 6.23 9.17 33.50
N ILE A 640 5.83 8.16 32.74
CA ILE A 640 4.84 7.17 33.16
C ILE A 640 5.45 5.84 33.58
N GLY A 641 6.75 5.63 33.41
CA GLY A 641 7.42 4.42 33.88
C GLY A 641 8.52 3.92 32.96
N LYS A 642 8.78 2.61 32.98
CA LYS A 642 9.95 1.99 32.34
C LYS A 642 9.62 0.64 31.72
N VAL A 643 10.43 0.26 30.73
CA VAL A 643 10.37 -1.04 30.06
C VAL A 643 10.96 -2.14 30.96
N THR A 644 10.35 -3.32 30.92
CA THR A 644 10.81 -4.53 31.60
C THR A 644 11.06 -5.66 30.60
N GLU A 645 11.99 -6.56 30.93
CA GLU A 645 12.24 -7.79 30.16
C GLU A 645 11.36 -8.93 30.69
N SER A 646 10.04 -8.79 30.53
CA SER A 646 9.03 -9.74 31.01
C SER A 646 7.82 -9.81 30.07
N ASP A 647 6.97 -10.83 30.24
CA ASP A 647 5.68 -10.98 29.53
C ASP A 647 4.52 -10.25 30.27
N VAL A 648 4.83 -9.15 30.96
CA VAL A 648 3.88 -8.47 31.85
C VAL A 648 3.88 -6.97 31.62
N LEU A 649 2.69 -6.41 31.42
CA LEU A 649 2.41 -4.98 31.52
C LEU A 649 1.69 -4.71 32.84
N SER A 650 2.28 -3.86 33.69
CA SER A 650 1.69 -3.45 34.97
C SER A 650 1.37 -1.97 34.94
N ILE A 651 0.14 -1.61 35.31
CA ILE A 651 -0.33 -0.22 35.35
C ILE A 651 -0.90 0.07 36.73
N ILE A 652 -0.43 1.15 37.34
CA ILE A 652 -0.95 1.71 38.57
C ILE A 652 -1.63 3.04 38.26
N ASN A 653 -2.81 3.26 38.84
CA ASN A 653 -3.42 4.58 38.92
C ASN A 653 -4.08 4.74 40.29
N ASN A 654 -3.47 5.56 41.16
CA ASN A 654 -3.88 5.69 42.55
C ASN A 654 -3.92 4.31 43.26
N THR A 655 -5.13 3.81 43.57
CA THR A 655 -5.35 2.52 44.23
C THR A 655 -5.59 1.37 43.25
N ASP A 656 -5.87 1.67 41.98
CA ASP A 656 -6.12 0.67 40.96
C ASP A 656 -4.78 0.08 40.49
N VAL A 657 -4.72 -1.24 40.41
CA VAL A 657 -3.56 -1.98 39.91
C VAL A 657 -4.04 -2.99 38.88
N PHE A 658 -3.59 -2.83 37.64
CA PHE A 658 -3.87 -3.75 36.54
C PHE A 658 -2.59 -4.48 36.17
N THR A 659 -2.66 -5.81 36.06
CA THR A 659 -1.55 -6.65 35.63
C THR A 659 -2.00 -7.51 34.48
N MET A 660 -1.30 -7.41 33.36
CA MET A 660 -1.71 -7.99 32.09
C MET A 660 -0.59 -8.86 31.53
N THR A 661 -0.93 -10.08 31.14
CA THR A 661 -0.04 -10.97 30.40
C THR A 661 -0.06 -10.58 28.93
N ILE A 662 1.10 -10.17 28.41
CA ILE A 662 1.23 -9.56 27.08
C ILE A 662 0.97 -10.60 26.00
N SER A 663 1.53 -11.80 26.13
CA SER A 663 1.31 -12.93 25.20
C SER A 663 -0.17 -13.29 25.04
N ARG A 664 -0.94 -13.33 26.15
CA ARG A 664 -2.39 -13.59 26.15
C ARG A 664 -3.15 -12.50 25.40
N LEU A 665 -2.88 -11.23 25.72
CA LEU A 665 -3.57 -10.10 25.10
C LEU A 665 -3.19 -9.92 23.63
N ARG A 666 -1.96 -10.26 23.27
CA ARG A 666 -1.50 -10.29 21.88
C ARG A 666 -2.26 -11.34 21.07
N ASP A 667 -2.48 -12.54 21.61
CA ASP A 667 -3.32 -13.55 20.97
C ASP A 667 -4.78 -13.10 20.86
N MET A 668 -5.31 -12.43 21.89
CA MET A 668 -6.66 -11.84 21.85
C MET A 668 -6.80 -10.77 20.76
N TRP A 669 -5.82 -9.86 20.66
CA TRP A 669 -5.72 -8.85 19.62
C TRP A 669 -5.55 -9.46 18.22
N TYR A 670 -4.81 -10.58 18.10
CA TYR A 670 -4.63 -11.29 16.83
C TYR A 670 -5.90 -12.05 16.38
N LYS A 671 -6.76 -12.47 17.32
CA LYS A 671 -7.91 -13.34 17.07
C LYS A 671 -8.78 -12.91 15.88
N THR A 672 -9.16 -11.63 15.80
CA THR A 672 -9.98 -11.12 14.68
C THR A 672 -9.25 -11.26 13.34
N SER A 673 -7.94 -11.01 13.29
CA SER A 673 -7.13 -11.26 12.08
C SER A 673 -7.12 -12.72 11.68
N PHE A 674 -6.98 -13.63 12.65
CA PHE A 674 -7.02 -15.07 12.40
C PHE A 674 -8.36 -15.50 11.78
N LEU A 675 -9.48 -15.07 12.37
CA LEU A 675 -10.83 -15.41 11.90
C LEU A 675 -11.12 -14.87 10.48
N LEU A 676 -10.61 -13.68 10.15
CA LEU A 676 -10.69 -13.12 8.79
C LEU A 676 -9.77 -13.88 7.83
N ASP A 677 -8.57 -14.23 8.25
CA ASP A 677 -7.62 -14.93 7.39
C ASP A 677 -8.08 -16.35 7.03
N GLN A 678 -8.85 -17.00 7.91
CA GLN A 678 -9.53 -18.27 7.64
C GLN A 678 -10.52 -18.21 6.46
N LYS A 679 -11.01 -17.02 6.08
CA LYS A 679 -11.93 -16.83 4.95
C LYS A 679 -11.24 -16.67 3.60
N GLN A 680 -9.92 -16.56 3.59
CA GLN A 680 -9.13 -16.29 2.39
C GLN A 680 -7.88 -17.16 2.24
N THR A 681 -7.58 -17.99 3.25
CA THR A 681 -6.43 -18.90 3.27
C THR A 681 -6.91 -20.34 3.30
N ALA A 682 -6.40 -21.17 2.40
CA ALA A 682 -6.75 -22.59 2.31
C ALA A 682 -6.00 -23.46 3.34
N ASN A 683 -6.39 -24.73 3.42
CA ASN A 683 -5.69 -25.80 4.17
C ASN A 683 -5.46 -25.51 5.65
N ASN A 684 -6.34 -24.74 6.29
CA ASN A 684 -6.24 -24.30 7.68
C ASN A 684 -4.95 -23.55 8.03
N LEU A 685 -4.19 -23.05 7.04
CA LEU A 685 -2.91 -22.40 7.30
C LEU A 685 -3.03 -21.08 8.06
N ALA A 686 -4.22 -20.46 8.09
CA ALA A 686 -4.51 -19.33 8.98
C ALA A 686 -4.35 -19.70 10.47
N GLU A 687 -4.72 -20.92 10.85
CA GLU A 687 -4.53 -21.44 12.22
C GLU A 687 -3.06 -21.69 12.52
N ASP A 688 -2.34 -22.29 11.58
CA ASP A 688 -0.89 -22.46 11.69
C ASP A 688 -0.18 -21.12 11.87
N ARG A 689 -0.57 -20.08 11.11
CA ARG A 689 -0.03 -18.72 11.27
C ARG A 689 -0.31 -18.14 12.64
N PHE A 690 -1.55 -18.24 13.12
CA PHE A 690 -1.91 -17.79 14.47
C PHE A 690 -1.12 -18.52 15.56
N ASN A 691 -0.89 -19.83 15.41
CA ASN A 691 -0.14 -20.62 16.39
C ASN A 691 1.37 -20.38 16.31
N ASN A 692 1.90 -20.14 15.11
CA ASN A 692 3.33 -20.12 14.86
C ASN A 692 3.99 -18.74 14.92
N TYR A 693 3.27 -17.62 14.73
CA TYR A 693 3.91 -16.28 14.67
C TYR A 693 4.81 -16.03 15.89
N LYS A 694 4.34 -16.40 17.08
CA LYS A 694 5.03 -16.31 18.38
C LYS A 694 6.18 -17.30 18.57
N GLN A 695 6.20 -18.39 17.81
CA GLN A 695 7.21 -19.45 17.88
C GLN A 695 8.34 -19.30 16.85
N GLN A 696 8.17 -18.38 15.89
CA GLN A 696 9.08 -18.17 14.77
C GLN A 696 9.71 -16.76 14.77
N PRO A 697 10.23 -16.23 15.90
CA PRO A 697 10.84 -14.91 15.89
C PRO A 697 12.05 -14.87 14.93
N LEU A 698 12.17 -13.79 14.15
CA LEU A 698 13.32 -13.59 13.27
C LEU A 698 14.62 -13.58 14.06
N LYS A 699 15.54 -14.46 13.67
CA LYS A 699 16.89 -14.56 14.21
C LYS A 699 17.88 -14.67 13.06
N PHE A 700 18.94 -13.86 13.13
CA PHE A 700 19.92 -13.77 12.05
C PHE A 700 21.31 -14.16 12.54
N SER A 701 22.08 -14.77 11.64
CA SER A 701 23.50 -15.09 11.81
C SER A 701 24.20 -14.62 10.56
N PHE A 702 24.97 -13.53 10.67
CA PHE A 702 25.68 -12.93 9.56
C PHE A 702 27.04 -13.64 9.36
N PRO A 703 27.59 -13.69 8.14
CA PRO A 703 28.94 -14.20 7.93
C PRO A 703 29.98 -13.39 8.71
N ASN A 704 31.00 -14.06 9.27
CA ASN A 704 32.02 -13.40 10.10
C ASN A 704 32.85 -12.35 9.34
N HIS A 705 33.02 -12.52 8.02
CA HIS A 705 33.75 -11.58 7.16
C HIS A 705 32.91 -10.38 6.69
N PHE A 706 31.61 -10.37 6.95
CA PHE A 706 30.72 -9.33 6.44
C PHE A 706 30.90 -8.01 7.19
N THR A 707 31.31 -6.97 6.46
CA THR A 707 31.63 -5.65 7.02
C THR A 707 30.50 -4.62 6.91
N GLY A 708 29.44 -4.91 6.15
CA GLY A 708 28.34 -3.96 5.93
C GLY A 708 28.65 -2.79 4.99
N LYS A 709 29.77 -2.80 4.27
CA LYS A 709 30.20 -1.70 3.40
C LYS A 709 29.95 -1.99 1.94
N PHE A 710 29.78 -0.93 1.14
CA PHE A 710 29.76 -1.06 -0.32
C PHE A 710 31.05 -1.73 -0.84
N PRO A 711 30.96 -2.53 -1.92
CA PRO A 711 32.15 -3.10 -2.55
C PRO A 711 33.03 -1.99 -3.15
N VAL A 712 34.34 -2.17 -3.07
CA VAL A 712 35.30 -1.30 -3.76
C VAL A 712 35.37 -1.72 -5.23
N ILE A 713 35.05 -0.79 -6.12
CA ILE A 713 35.10 -0.99 -7.57
C ILE A 713 36.26 -0.17 -8.13
N ASP A 714 37.15 -0.82 -8.88
CA ASP A 714 38.25 -0.17 -9.57
C ASP A 714 37.76 0.46 -10.89
N PRO A 715 37.66 1.79 -11.01
CA PRO A 715 37.14 2.45 -12.19
C PRO A 715 38.06 2.33 -13.42
N SER A 716 39.31 1.88 -13.24
CA SER A 716 40.26 1.68 -14.34
C SER A 716 40.02 0.38 -15.12
N LYS A 717 39.28 -0.57 -14.53
CA LYS A 717 38.93 -1.85 -15.18
C LYS A 717 37.62 -1.74 -15.94
N PRO A 718 37.49 -2.42 -17.10
CA PRO A 718 36.21 -2.51 -17.79
C PRO A 718 35.20 -3.24 -16.91
N LYS A 719 33.97 -2.73 -16.88
CA LYS A 719 32.87 -3.39 -16.17
C LYS A 719 32.32 -4.55 -17.01
N PRO A 720 32.15 -5.75 -16.44
CA PRO A 720 31.40 -6.82 -17.09
C PRO A 720 29.97 -6.36 -17.40
N LYS A 721 29.41 -6.86 -18.50
CA LYS A 721 28.05 -6.52 -18.92
C LYS A 721 27.03 -7.48 -18.32
N ALA A 722 25.99 -6.92 -17.73
CA ALA A 722 24.83 -7.66 -17.23
C ALA A 722 23.55 -7.17 -17.91
N ALA A 723 22.58 -8.06 -18.06
CA ALA A 723 21.27 -7.74 -18.60
C ALA A 723 20.16 -8.00 -17.57
N ILE A 724 19.25 -7.04 -17.46
CA ILE A 724 17.99 -7.19 -16.75
C ILE A 724 16.97 -7.66 -17.76
N LEU A 725 16.62 -8.93 -17.67
CA LEU A 725 15.66 -9.56 -18.57
C LEU A 725 14.25 -9.42 -17.98
N ARG A 726 13.36 -8.76 -18.74
CA ARG A 726 11.96 -8.53 -18.32
C ARG A 726 10.96 -8.69 -19.47
N GLU A 727 9.71 -8.98 -19.10
CA GLU A 727 8.57 -9.09 -20.01
C GLU A 727 7.47 -8.11 -19.57
N LYS A 728 6.44 -7.91 -20.39
CA LYS A 728 5.25 -7.17 -20.03
C LYS A 728 4.62 -7.75 -18.76
N GLY A 729 4.30 -6.89 -17.80
CA GLY A 729 3.82 -7.28 -16.47
C GLY A 729 4.92 -7.58 -15.43
N SER A 730 6.19 -7.69 -15.83
CA SER A 730 7.31 -7.65 -14.88
C SER A 730 7.33 -6.31 -14.13
N ASN A 731 7.79 -6.32 -12.88
CA ASN A 731 7.76 -5.12 -12.04
C ASN A 731 8.93 -4.95 -11.05
N SER A 732 9.94 -5.83 -11.11
CA SER A 732 11.08 -5.84 -10.18
C SER A 732 12.42 -5.51 -10.86
N GLU A 733 12.37 -4.83 -12.01
CA GLU A 733 13.56 -4.59 -12.83
C GLU A 733 14.55 -3.58 -12.25
N ARG A 734 14.06 -2.59 -11.48
CA ARG A 734 14.91 -1.46 -11.03
C ARG A 734 15.80 -1.84 -9.88
N GLU A 735 15.26 -2.56 -8.91
CA GLU A 735 15.99 -3.01 -7.73
C GLU A 735 17.05 -4.05 -8.10
N MET A 736 16.74 -4.94 -9.06
CA MET A 736 17.72 -5.86 -9.64
C MET A 736 18.83 -5.09 -10.38
N ALA A 737 18.46 -4.13 -11.23
CA ALA A 737 19.43 -3.30 -11.93
C ALA A 737 20.37 -2.59 -10.96
N ASN A 738 19.81 -2.05 -9.88
CA ASN A 738 20.57 -1.36 -8.85
C ASN A 738 21.52 -2.31 -8.11
N ALA A 739 21.09 -3.52 -7.73
CA ALA A 739 21.95 -4.51 -7.07
C ALA A 739 23.15 -4.90 -7.96
N MET A 740 22.92 -5.15 -9.26
CA MET A 740 23.99 -5.43 -10.22
C MET A 740 24.92 -4.22 -10.43
N TYR A 741 24.35 -3.02 -10.55
CA TYR A 741 25.13 -1.79 -10.69
C TYR A 741 26.05 -1.55 -9.49
N LEU A 742 25.52 -1.71 -8.27
CA LEU A 742 26.29 -1.60 -7.03
C LEU A 742 27.38 -2.66 -6.91
N ALA A 743 27.16 -3.85 -7.48
CA ALA A 743 28.18 -4.90 -7.52
C ALA A 743 29.31 -4.60 -8.52
N GLY A 744 29.09 -3.68 -9.47
CA GLY A 744 30.10 -3.20 -10.42
C GLY A 744 29.86 -3.56 -11.88
N PHE A 745 28.64 -3.99 -12.26
CA PHE A 745 28.29 -4.29 -13.64
C PHE A 745 27.92 -3.05 -14.45
N ASP A 746 28.08 -3.14 -15.78
CA ASP A 746 27.39 -2.27 -16.74
C ASP A 746 26.06 -2.94 -17.12
N VAL A 747 24.95 -2.31 -16.77
CA VAL A 747 23.63 -2.96 -16.72
C VAL A 747 22.75 -2.50 -17.86
N LYS A 748 22.30 -3.44 -18.68
CA LYS A 748 21.40 -3.21 -19.82
C LYS A 748 19.97 -3.65 -19.50
N ASP A 749 18.99 -2.79 -19.77
CA ASP A 749 17.56 -3.18 -19.76
C ASP A 749 17.23 -3.95 -21.05
N VAL A 750 16.89 -5.23 -20.93
CA VAL A 750 16.53 -6.10 -22.06
C VAL A 750 15.08 -6.53 -21.90
N HIS A 751 14.21 -5.90 -22.67
CA HIS A 751 12.81 -6.32 -22.76
C HIS A 751 12.67 -7.48 -23.75
N MET A 752 11.71 -8.37 -23.54
CA MET A 752 11.45 -9.48 -24.47
C MET A 752 11.18 -9.02 -25.91
N THR A 753 10.67 -7.80 -26.12
CA THR A 753 10.54 -7.20 -27.46
C THR A 753 11.89 -7.03 -28.16
N ASP A 754 12.96 -6.71 -27.43
CA ASP A 754 14.30 -6.52 -27.98
C ASP A 754 14.85 -7.86 -28.53
N LEU A 755 14.64 -8.96 -27.79
CA LEU A 755 15.03 -10.31 -28.21
C LEU A 755 14.17 -10.84 -29.36
N ILE A 756 12.85 -10.60 -29.31
CA ILE A 756 11.91 -11.06 -30.34
C ILE A 756 12.14 -10.36 -31.68
N SER A 757 12.47 -9.08 -31.65
CA SER A 757 12.80 -8.32 -32.86
C SER A 757 14.21 -8.64 -33.38
N GLY A 758 15.12 -9.06 -32.49
CA GLY A 758 16.54 -9.28 -32.77
C GLY A 758 17.39 -8.01 -32.62
N LEU A 759 16.88 -7.00 -31.91
CA LEU A 759 17.66 -5.83 -31.49
C LEU A 759 18.69 -6.18 -30.41
N GLU A 760 18.49 -7.29 -29.71
CA GLU A 760 19.40 -7.86 -28.72
C GLU A 760 19.61 -9.36 -28.99
N THR A 761 20.83 -9.85 -28.81
CA THR A 761 21.24 -11.25 -29.05
C THR A 761 21.91 -11.89 -27.83
N LEU A 762 22.21 -11.12 -26.78
CA LEU A 762 22.88 -11.49 -25.53
C LEU A 762 24.34 -11.91 -25.70
N GLU A 763 24.93 -11.72 -26.89
CA GLU A 763 26.30 -12.14 -27.21
C GLU A 763 27.35 -11.41 -26.37
N ASP A 764 27.13 -10.14 -26.04
CA ASP A 764 28.06 -9.34 -25.23
C ASP A 764 27.73 -9.35 -23.73
N ILE A 765 26.68 -10.05 -23.31
CA ILE A 765 26.22 -10.10 -21.92
C ILE A 765 26.86 -11.28 -21.19
N GLN A 766 27.39 -11.11 -19.98
CA GLN A 766 27.99 -12.20 -19.20
C GLN A 766 27.10 -12.64 -18.02
N PHE A 767 26.18 -11.79 -17.57
CA PHE A 767 25.26 -12.09 -16.48
C PHE A 767 23.82 -11.69 -16.82
N ILE A 768 22.86 -12.61 -16.68
CA ILE A 768 21.43 -12.29 -16.85
C ILE A 768 20.71 -12.37 -15.50
N GLY A 769 19.96 -11.32 -15.16
CA GLY A 769 18.96 -11.33 -14.10
C GLY A 769 17.56 -11.33 -14.69
N ALA A 770 16.84 -12.46 -14.62
CA ALA A 770 15.41 -12.52 -14.91
C ALA A 770 14.62 -12.05 -13.68
N VAL A 771 13.84 -11.00 -13.88
CA VAL A 771 13.21 -10.24 -12.78
C VAL A 771 11.91 -10.87 -12.27
N GLY A 772 11.51 -10.49 -11.05
CA GLY A 772 10.19 -10.79 -10.52
C GLY A 772 9.06 -9.93 -11.11
N GLY A 773 7.83 -10.31 -10.76
CA GLY A 773 6.60 -9.61 -11.17
C GLY A 773 5.51 -10.59 -11.59
N PHE A 774 4.60 -10.12 -12.43
CA PHE A 774 3.43 -10.88 -12.88
C PHE A 774 3.39 -10.86 -14.41
N SER A 775 4.39 -11.48 -15.06
CA SER A 775 4.43 -11.48 -16.53
C SER A 775 3.15 -12.10 -17.09
N ASN A 776 2.51 -11.39 -18.03
CA ASN A 776 1.19 -11.76 -18.56
C ASN A 776 0.08 -11.94 -17.47
N SER A 777 0.19 -11.27 -16.32
CA SER A 777 -0.70 -11.43 -15.15
C SER A 777 -0.82 -12.88 -14.64
N ASP A 778 0.14 -13.75 -14.97
CA ASP A 778 0.16 -15.18 -14.64
C ASP A 778 -1.10 -15.97 -15.11
N VAL A 779 -1.83 -15.46 -16.13
CA VAL A 779 -3.14 -15.99 -16.57
C VAL A 779 -3.12 -17.47 -16.98
N LEU A 780 -2.03 -17.94 -17.58
CA LEU A 780 -1.88 -19.35 -18.01
C LEU A 780 -1.18 -20.22 -16.95
N GLY A 781 -0.90 -19.65 -15.78
CA GLY A 781 0.07 -20.09 -14.79
C GLY A 781 1.33 -19.21 -14.85
N SER A 782 1.99 -19.04 -13.70
CA SER A 782 3.05 -18.06 -13.55
C SER A 782 4.23 -18.28 -14.50
N ALA A 783 4.71 -17.20 -15.12
CA ALA A 783 5.80 -17.16 -16.11
C ALA A 783 5.62 -18.03 -17.39
N LYS A 784 4.54 -18.78 -17.56
CA LYS A 784 4.34 -19.64 -18.74
C LYS A 784 4.19 -18.86 -20.04
N GLY A 785 3.55 -17.69 -20.00
CA GLY A 785 3.48 -16.78 -21.14
C GLY A 785 4.86 -16.29 -21.56
N TRP A 786 5.70 -15.93 -20.58
CA TRP A 786 7.08 -15.51 -20.80
C TRP A 786 7.96 -16.65 -21.34
N ALA A 787 7.84 -17.85 -20.77
CA ALA A 787 8.50 -19.04 -21.29
C ALA A 787 8.06 -19.34 -22.74
N GLY A 788 6.77 -19.18 -23.06
CA GLY A 788 6.24 -19.30 -24.41
C GLY A 788 6.87 -18.33 -25.40
N ALA A 789 7.13 -17.09 -24.99
CA ALA A 789 7.83 -16.09 -25.80
C ALA A 789 9.24 -16.55 -26.20
N PHE A 790 9.94 -17.29 -25.33
CA PHE A 790 11.21 -17.93 -25.67
C PHE A 790 11.05 -19.23 -26.46
N LYS A 791 10.11 -20.12 -26.10
CA LYS A 791 9.95 -21.44 -26.73
C LYS A 791 9.53 -21.32 -28.19
N TYR A 792 8.69 -20.33 -28.53
CA TYR A 792 8.05 -20.24 -29.84
C TYR A 792 8.55 -19.10 -30.74
N ASN A 793 9.48 -18.26 -30.27
CA ASN A 793 10.16 -17.28 -31.11
C ASN A 793 11.60 -17.70 -31.36
N GLU A 794 11.96 -17.97 -32.62
CA GLU A 794 13.27 -18.51 -33.00
C GLU A 794 14.45 -17.62 -32.57
N LYS A 795 14.33 -16.30 -32.74
CA LYS A 795 15.40 -15.33 -32.39
C LYS A 795 15.64 -15.32 -30.89
N ALA A 796 14.58 -15.15 -30.10
CA ALA A 796 14.67 -15.14 -28.64
C ALA A 796 15.18 -16.49 -28.10
N ASN A 797 14.69 -17.61 -28.65
CA ASN A 797 15.15 -18.95 -28.28
C ASN A 797 16.64 -19.13 -28.51
N THR A 798 17.11 -18.70 -29.68
CA THR A 798 18.51 -18.84 -30.11
C THR A 798 19.42 -17.99 -29.23
N ALA A 799 19.06 -16.73 -28.98
CA ALA A 799 19.79 -15.84 -28.09
C ALA A 799 19.97 -16.46 -26.69
N LEU A 800 18.88 -16.97 -26.10
CA LEU A 800 18.92 -17.57 -24.76
C LEU A 800 19.74 -18.87 -24.74
N LYS A 801 19.54 -19.78 -25.70
CA LYS A 801 20.31 -21.02 -25.77
C LYS A 801 21.81 -20.76 -25.97
N ASN A 802 22.16 -19.80 -26.81
CA ASN A 802 23.56 -19.42 -27.02
C ASN A 802 24.18 -18.87 -25.74
N PHE A 803 23.44 -18.05 -24.97
CA PHE A 803 23.89 -17.56 -23.67
C PHE A 803 24.19 -18.70 -22.69
N PHE A 804 23.27 -19.65 -22.49
CA PHE A 804 23.42 -20.76 -21.53
C PHE A 804 24.45 -21.82 -21.97
N LYS A 805 24.77 -21.90 -23.26
CA LYS A 805 25.83 -22.80 -23.77
C LYS A 805 27.23 -22.34 -23.42
N ARG A 806 27.45 -21.04 -23.21
CA ARG A 806 28.78 -20.53 -22.91
C ARG A 806 29.19 -20.88 -21.48
N GLU A 807 30.49 -21.08 -21.28
CA GLU A 807 31.07 -21.42 -19.99
C GLU A 807 31.42 -20.19 -19.15
N ASP A 808 31.40 -18.99 -19.74
CA ASP A 808 31.74 -17.69 -19.13
C ASP A 808 30.49 -16.90 -18.66
N THR A 809 29.33 -17.56 -18.61
CA THR A 809 28.05 -16.91 -18.27
C THR A 809 27.46 -17.35 -16.93
N LEU A 810 26.74 -16.42 -16.29
CA LEU A 810 25.95 -16.62 -15.08
C LEU A 810 24.49 -16.24 -15.31
N SER A 811 23.56 -16.80 -14.54
CA SER A 811 22.20 -16.28 -14.49
C SER A 811 21.57 -16.37 -13.10
N VAL A 812 20.66 -15.45 -12.82
CA VAL A 812 19.77 -15.51 -11.66
C VAL A 812 18.33 -15.29 -12.09
N GLY A 813 17.43 -16.14 -11.65
CA GLY A 813 15.98 -15.95 -11.76
C GLY A 813 15.40 -15.69 -10.39
N ILE A 814 14.73 -14.56 -10.21
CA ILE A 814 14.10 -14.19 -8.94
C ILE A 814 12.58 -14.17 -9.09
N CYS A 815 11.89 -14.87 -8.20
CA CYS A 815 10.42 -14.98 -8.18
C CYS A 815 9.87 -15.39 -9.56
N ASN A 816 9.28 -14.48 -10.33
CA ASN A 816 8.82 -14.75 -11.70
C ASN A 816 9.94 -15.18 -12.67
N GLY A 817 11.15 -14.67 -12.48
CA GLY A 817 12.34 -15.16 -13.18
C GLY A 817 12.76 -16.57 -12.75
N ALA A 818 12.54 -16.95 -11.48
CA ALA A 818 12.77 -18.32 -11.02
C ALA A 818 11.77 -19.29 -11.67
N GLN A 819 10.50 -18.90 -11.72
CA GLN A 819 9.44 -19.63 -12.42
C GLN A 819 9.79 -19.80 -13.90
N LEU A 820 10.29 -18.76 -14.57
CA LEU A 820 10.76 -18.83 -15.96
C LEU A 820 11.86 -19.88 -16.16
N TRP A 821 12.91 -19.87 -15.35
CA TRP A 821 14.03 -20.82 -15.50
C TRP A 821 13.63 -22.26 -15.20
N MET A 822 12.74 -22.48 -14.23
CA MET A 822 12.16 -23.80 -13.96
C MET A 822 11.20 -24.25 -15.08
N GLU A 823 10.49 -23.32 -15.72
CA GLU A 823 9.57 -23.62 -16.82
C GLU A 823 10.29 -23.90 -18.16
N LEU A 824 11.47 -23.31 -18.34
CA LEU A 824 12.37 -23.55 -19.48
C LEU A 824 13.34 -24.73 -19.27
N ASP A 825 13.22 -25.42 -18.12
CA ASP A 825 14.01 -26.60 -17.76
C ASP A 825 15.54 -26.34 -17.75
N LEU A 826 15.94 -25.11 -17.41
CA LEU A 826 17.35 -24.67 -17.47
C LEU A 826 18.16 -25.00 -16.21
N VAL A 827 17.50 -25.30 -15.09
CA VAL A 827 18.18 -25.54 -13.79
C VAL A 827 18.59 -27.00 -13.62
N ASN A 828 17.72 -27.95 -13.98
CA ASN A 828 18.00 -29.38 -13.90
C ASN A 828 17.73 -30.05 -15.27
N PRO A 829 18.50 -29.71 -16.33
CA PRO A 829 18.25 -30.20 -17.68
C PRO A 829 18.43 -31.72 -17.83
N ASP A 830 19.20 -32.36 -16.95
CA ASP A 830 19.48 -33.81 -16.98
C ASP A 830 18.36 -34.67 -16.36
N HIS A 831 17.33 -34.05 -15.76
CA HIS A 831 16.21 -34.78 -15.15
C HIS A 831 15.18 -35.21 -16.20
N GLU A 832 14.63 -36.42 -16.09
CA GLU A 832 13.55 -36.87 -16.98
C GLU A 832 12.22 -36.17 -16.67
N VAL A 833 11.93 -35.99 -15.38
CA VAL A 833 10.78 -35.21 -14.89
C VAL A 833 11.31 -33.96 -14.20
N HIS A 834 11.11 -32.80 -14.83
CA HIS A 834 11.59 -31.53 -14.29
C HIS A 834 10.69 -31.04 -13.14
N GLY A 835 11.33 -30.52 -12.09
CA GLY A 835 10.64 -29.81 -11.02
C GLY A 835 9.96 -28.54 -11.55
N LYS A 836 8.92 -28.09 -10.85
CA LYS A 836 8.17 -26.88 -11.21
C LYS A 836 7.91 -26.02 -9.98
N LEU A 837 7.62 -24.75 -10.23
CA LEU A 837 7.08 -23.84 -9.23
C LEU A 837 5.56 -23.80 -9.38
N THR A 838 4.83 -24.10 -8.30
CA THR A 838 3.37 -24.21 -8.30
C THR A 838 2.74 -23.32 -7.22
N TYR A 839 1.40 -23.30 -7.17
CA TYR A 839 0.64 -22.62 -6.11
C TYR A 839 1.19 -22.91 -4.71
N ASN A 840 1.26 -21.85 -3.90
CA ASN A 840 1.49 -21.98 -2.47
C ASN A 840 0.41 -22.88 -1.85
N ASP A 841 0.75 -23.62 -0.79
CA ASP A 841 -0.25 -24.42 -0.06
C ASP A 841 -1.38 -23.58 0.57
N SER A 842 -1.20 -22.25 0.71
CA SER A 842 -2.25 -21.33 1.16
C SER A 842 -3.29 -20.98 0.09
N TYR A 843 -3.02 -21.26 -1.20
CA TYR A 843 -3.80 -20.78 -2.35
C TYR A 843 -4.03 -19.25 -2.35
N LYS A 844 -3.17 -18.53 -1.65
CA LYS A 844 -3.19 -17.07 -1.47
C LYS A 844 -1.81 -16.52 -1.85
N HIS A 845 -1.77 -15.30 -2.38
CA HIS A 845 -0.51 -14.56 -2.47
C HIS A 845 0.04 -14.34 -1.06
N GLU A 846 1.31 -14.65 -0.85
CA GLU A 846 1.99 -14.44 0.41
C GLU A 846 3.04 -13.34 0.25
N SER A 847 3.00 -12.35 1.13
CA SER A 847 4.04 -11.33 1.23
C SER A 847 4.48 -11.15 2.68
N SER A 848 5.75 -11.43 2.94
CA SER A 848 6.33 -11.43 4.29
C SER A 848 7.82 -11.11 4.26
N PHE A 849 8.36 -10.68 5.39
CA PHE A 849 9.79 -10.67 5.64
C PHE A 849 10.12 -11.89 6.49
N THR A 850 10.86 -12.85 5.92
CA THR A 850 11.22 -14.11 6.57
C THR A 850 12.74 -14.21 6.69
N SER A 851 13.25 -15.38 7.07
CA SER A 851 14.67 -15.69 7.04
C SER A 851 14.95 -17.01 6.33
N VAL A 852 16.11 -17.10 5.71
CA VAL A 852 16.62 -18.32 5.06
C VAL A 852 17.96 -18.70 5.65
N LYS A 853 18.21 -20.00 5.77
CA LYS A 853 19.51 -20.56 6.13
C LYS A 853 20.23 -21.02 4.86
N VAL A 854 21.34 -20.37 4.53
CA VAL A 854 22.18 -20.74 3.39
C VAL A 854 22.95 -22.01 3.76
N GLN A 855 22.75 -23.06 2.98
CA GLN A 855 23.39 -24.37 3.19
C GLN A 855 24.82 -24.35 2.64
N GLU A 856 25.60 -25.39 2.95
CA GLU A 856 26.78 -25.70 2.14
C GLU A 856 26.36 -25.95 0.70
N ASN A 857 26.97 -25.25 -0.25
CA ASN A 857 26.54 -25.23 -1.64
C ASN A 857 27.70 -24.90 -2.59
N ASN A 858 27.49 -25.15 -3.88
CA ASN A 858 28.44 -24.82 -4.95
C ASN A 858 28.00 -23.61 -5.80
N SER A 859 27.02 -22.81 -5.35
CA SER A 859 26.57 -21.63 -6.09
C SER A 859 27.68 -20.58 -6.16
N VAL A 860 27.95 -20.08 -7.36
CA VAL A 860 28.89 -18.97 -7.57
C VAL A 860 28.45 -17.75 -6.76
N MET A 861 27.15 -17.44 -6.77
CA MET A 861 26.62 -16.26 -6.09
C MET A 861 26.63 -16.43 -4.56
N LEU A 862 26.26 -17.60 -4.03
CA LEU A 862 25.87 -17.73 -2.61
C LEU A 862 26.80 -18.60 -1.75
N SER A 863 27.85 -19.22 -2.31
CA SER A 863 28.74 -20.10 -1.56
C SER A 863 29.47 -19.41 -0.40
N THR A 864 29.87 -18.14 -0.55
CA THR A 864 30.52 -17.39 0.55
C THR A 864 29.59 -17.07 1.71
N LEU A 865 28.28 -17.22 1.53
CA LEU A 865 27.26 -16.99 2.55
C LEU A 865 26.86 -18.29 3.29
N ALA A 866 27.47 -19.44 2.98
CA ALA A 866 27.17 -20.71 3.62
C ALA A 866 27.23 -20.62 5.16
N GLY A 867 26.26 -21.25 5.83
CA GLY A 867 26.14 -21.24 7.30
C GLY A 867 25.44 -20.00 7.87
N SER A 868 25.19 -18.96 7.07
CA SER A 868 24.43 -17.78 7.50
C SER A 868 22.91 -18.04 7.59
N THR A 869 22.25 -17.26 8.44
CA THR A 869 20.78 -17.13 8.47
C THR A 869 20.45 -15.65 8.27
N LEU A 870 19.84 -15.31 7.14
CA LEU A 870 19.66 -13.93 6.71
C LEU A 870 18.19 -13.61 6.46
N GLY A 871 17.78 -12.38 6.78
CA GLY A 871 16.43 -11.88 6.51
C GLY A 871 16.23 -11.57 5.04
N VAL A 872 15.07 -11.92 4.47
CA VAL A 872 14.78 -11.72 3.05
C VAL A 872 13.28 -11.57 2.82
N TRP A 873 12.92 -10.73 1.86
CA TRP A 873 11.54 -10.55 1.42
C TRP A 873 11.03 -11.72 0.58
N ILE A 874 9.76 -12.08 0.75
CA ILE A 874 8.99 -12.94 -0.16
C ILE A 874 7.73 -12.21 -0.61
N SER A 875 7.31 -12.45 -1.86
CA SER A 875 6.07 -11.91 -2.43
C SER A 875 5.66 -12.75 -3.64
N HIS A 876 4.82 -13.78 -3.45
CA HIS A 876 4.40 -14.68 -4.53
C HIS A 876 3.12 -15.49 -4.18
N GLY A 877 2.32 -15.84 -5.19
CA GLY A 877 1.22 -16.82 -5.09
C GLY A 877 1.56 -18.24 -5.58
N GLU A 878 2.58 -18.37 -6.43
CA GLU A 878 3.02 -19.64 -7.04
C GLU A 878 4.52 -19.89 -6.78
N GLY A 879 4.93 -19.92 -5.51
CA GLY A 879 6.34 -20.07 -5.14
C GLY A 879 6.76 -21.46 -4.65
N LYS A 880 5.87 -22.45 -4.66
CA LYS A 880 6.16 -23.77 -4.10
C LYS A 880 7.07 -24.56 -5.04
N PHE A 881 8.28 -24.91 -4.59
CA PHE A 881 9.12 -25.89 -5.28
C PHE A 881 8.49 -27.27 -5.16
N SER A 882 8.00 -27.79 -6.28
CA SER A 882 7.48 -29.15 -6.44
C SER A 882 8.54 -29.99 -7.16
N LEU A 883 9.17 -30.90 -6.43
CA LEU A 883 10.42 -31.57 -6.79
C LEU A 883 10.23 -33.10 -6.78
N PRO A 884 10.13 -33.76 -7.96
CA PRO A 884 9.70 -35.17 -8.06
C PRO A 884 10.71 -36.20 -7.51
N TYR A 885 12.00 -35.90 -7.52
CA TYR A 885 13.06 -36.76 -6.98
C TYR A 885 13.38 -36.50 -5.51
N SER A 886 14.24 -37.33 -4.93
CA SER A 886 14.78 -37.14 -3.57
C SER A 886 15.72 -35.93 -3.48
N GLU A 887 15.85 -35.36 -2.28
CA GLU A 887 16.61 -34.12 -2.03
C GLU A 887 18.04 -34.13 -2.60
N ASN A 888 18.73 -35.26 -2.51
CA ASN A 888 20.12 -35.43 -2.99
C ASN A 888 20.29 -35.32 -4.51
N LYS A 889 19.19 -35.23 -5.27
CA LYS A 889 19.20 -34.96 -6.72
C LYS A 889 19.17 -33.46 -7.04
N TYR A 890 19.07 -32.59 -6.03
CA TYR A 890 18.98 -31.14 -6.20
C TYR A 890 20.13 -30.43 -5.50
N HIS A 891 20.57 -29.32 -6.08
CA HIS A 891 21.57 -28.43 -5.50
C HIS A 891 20.88 -27.30 -4.74
N ILE A 892 20.25 -27.64 -3.61
CA ILE A 892 19.56 -26.67 -2.75
C ILE A 892 20.58 -25.76 -2.09
N VAL A 893 20.46 -24.45 -2.34
CA VAL A 893 21.38 -23.42 -1.86
C VAL A 893 20.93 -22.85 -0.52
N ALA A 894 19.61 -22.62 -0.35
CA ALA A 894 19.06 -22.11 0.88
C ALA A 894 17.67 -22.68 1.16
N LYS A 895 17.38 -22.85 2.44
CA LYS A 895 16.08 -23.29 2.97
C LYS A 895 15.48 -22.21 3.85
N TYR A 896 14.15 -22.16 3.97
CA TYR A 896 13.52 -21.30 4.98
C TYR A 896 14.04 -21.67 6.38
N ALA A 897 14.28 -20.67 7.23
CA ALA A 897 14.88 -20.91 8.56
C ALA A 897 13.96 -21.73 9.47
N TYR A 898 12.65 -21.55 9.31
CA TYR A 898 11.61 -22.36 9.93
C TYR A 898 10.87 -23.15 8.86
N LYS A 899 10.47 -24.39 9.19
CA LYS A 899 9.76 -25.28 8.26
C LYS A 899 8.25 -24.99 8.19
N GLY A 900 7.65 -24.50 9.28
CA GLY A 900 6.21 -24.25 9.35
C GLY A 900 5.79 -22.93 8.71
N TYR A 901 4.54 -22.88 8.26
CA TYR A 901 3.87 -21.65 7.83
C TYR A 901 3.74 -20.66 9.02
N PRO A 902 3.93 -19.34 8.83
CA PRO A 902 4.10 -18.63 7.57
C PRO A 902 5.56 -18.39 7.14
N HIS A 903 6.56 -18.76 7.96
CA HIS A 903 7.97 -18.53 7.60
C HIS A 903 8.43 -19.32 6.38
N ASN A 904 7.96 -20.57 6.23
CA ASN A 904 7.85 -21.19 4.92
C ASN A 904 6.47 -20.81 4.35
N PRO A 905 6.41 -19.83 3.43
CA PRO A 905 5.14 -19.27 2.97
C PRO A 905 4.40 -20.18 1.98
N ASN A 906 5.06 -21.18 1.40
CA ASN A 906 4.55 -21.86 0.21
C ASN A 906 4.50 -23.40 0.31
N GLY A 907 5.11 -23.99 1.34
CA GLY A 907 5.11 -25.44 1.53
C GLY A 907 6.06 -26.20 0.61
N SER A 908 7.12 -25.54 0.13
CA SER A 908 8.12 -26.13 -0.78
C SER A 908 8.73 -27.44 -0.28
N ASP A 909 8.94 -28.37 -1.20
CA ASP A 909 9.65 -29.62 -0.94
C ASP A 909 11.03 -29.34 -0.35
N PHE A 910 11.40 -30.17 0.65
CA PHE A 910 12.65 -30.05 1.41
C PHE A 910 12.86 -28.70 2.10
N ASN A 911 11.79 -27.89 2.23
CA ASN A 911 11.84 -26.51 2.74
C ASN A 911 12.67 -25.56 1.85
N THR A 912 12.74 -25.85 0.56
CA THR A 912 13.57 -25.13 -0.43
C THR A 912 13.12 -23.69 -0.60
N ALA A 913 14.08 -22.75 -0.57
CA ALA A 913 13.87 -21.35 -0.93
C ALA A 913 14.71 -20.92 -2.14
N MET A 914 15.90 -21.52 -2.29
CA MET A 914 16.87 -21.24 -3.35
C MET A 914 17.54 -22.52 -3.83
N MET A 915 17.77 -22.64 -5.14
CA MET A 915 18.42 -23.78 -5.78
C MET A 915 19.27 -23.32 -6.95
N CYS A 916 20.35 -24.03 -7.28
CA CYS A 916 21.12 -23.77 -8.50
C CYS A 916 21.21 -25.02 -9.39
N ASP A 917 21.74 -24.82 -10.59
CA ASP A 917 22.13 -25.93 -11.45
C ASP A 917 23.37 -26.67 -10.91
N LYS A 918 23.71 -27.79 -11.55
CA LYS A 918 24.86 -28.62 -11.17
C LYS A 918 26.20 -27.88 -11.24
N THR A 919 26.34 -26.90 -12.13
CA THR A 919 27.58 -26.10 -12.24
C THR A 919 27.66 -25.01 -11.18
N GLY A 920 26.53 -24.62 -10.58
CA GLY A 920 26.44 -23.52 -9.61
C GLY A 920 26.33 -22.13 -10.24
N ARG A 921 26.29 -22.03 -11.58
CA ARG A 921 26.29 -20.77 -12.36
C ARG A 921 24.89 -20.16 -12.53
N HIS A 922 23.86 -21.00 -12.47
CA HIS A 922 22.48 -20.60 -12.74
C HIS A 922 21.63 -20.78 -11.49
N LEU A 923 21.30 -19.66 -10.84
CA LEU A 923 20.57 -19.61 -9.57
C LEU A 923 19.08 -19.33 -9.81
N VAL A 924 18.22 -20.02 -9.08
CA VAL A 924 16.80 -19.68 -8.91
C VAL A 924 16.47 -19.42 -7.45
N THR A 925 15.73 -18.35 -7.19
CA THR A 925 15.32 -17.97 -5.84
C THR A 925 13.90 -17.41 -5.87
N MET A 926 13.03 -17.91 -4.98
CA MET A 926 11.71 -17.30 -4.78
C MET A 926 11.76 -16.04 -3.91
N PRO A 927 12.58 -16.00 -2.84
CA PRO A 927 12.84 -14.76 -2.12
C PRO A 927 13.53 -13.68 -2.96
N HIS A 928 13.23 -12.42 -2.65
CA HIS A 928 13.78 -11.25 -3.33
C HIS A 928 15.02 -10.70 -2.60
N ILE A 929 16.20 -11.21 -2.98
CA ILE A 929 17.50 -10.74 -2.44
C ILE A 929 17.84 -9.33 -2.92
N GLU A 930 17.37 -8.93 -4.10
CA GLU A 930 17.53 -7.60 -4.69
C GLU A 930 16.70 -6.54 -3.96
N ARG A 931 15.52 -6.91 -3.44
CA ARG A 931 14.69 -6.05 -2.57
C ARG A 931 15.20 -5.99 -1.13
N SER A 932 16.25 -6.73 -0.81
CA SER A 932 16.84 -6.85 0.52
C SER A 932 18.29 -6.35 0.54
N THR A 933 18.65 -5.41 -0.34
CA THR A 933 20.05 -4.97 -0.54
C THR A 933 20.58 -4.03 0.54
N PHE A 934 19.71 -3.36 1.30
CA PHE A 934 20.09 -2.31 2.25
C PHE A 934 19.58 -2.60 3.66
N GLN A 935 20.23 -2.04 4.68
CA GLN A 935 19.70 -2.12 6.05
C GLN A 935 18.30 -1.49 6.15
N TRP A 936 18.07 -0.34 5.50
CA TRP A 936 16.83 0.43 5.60
C TRP A 936 15.64 -0.20 4.85
N ASN A 937 15.85 -1.15 3.94
CA ASN A 937 14.75 -1.88 3.29
C ASN A 937 14.53 -3.28 3.84
N TRP A 938 15.19 -3.65 4.95
CA TRP A 938 14.81 -4.83 5.73
C TRP A 938 13.73 -4.43 6.73
N ALA A 939 12.65 -5.22 6.83
CA ALA A 939 11.59 -4.96 7.83
C ALA A 939 12.05 -5.17 9.27
N HIS A 940 13.12 -5.94 9.47
CA HIS A 940 13.76 -6.10 10.76
C HIS A 940 15.26 -6.32 10.56
N TYR A 941 16.06 -5.54 11.29
CA TYR A 941 17.52 -5.62 11.23
C TYR A 941 18.10 -5.78 12.65
N PRO A 942 19.20 -6.53 12.85
CA PRO A 942 19.84 -6.61 14.15
C PRO A 942 20.20 -5.24 14.71
N GLN A 943 19.93 -5.05 16.00
CA GLN A 943 20.34 -3.84 16.71
C GLN A 943 21.86 -3.67 16.73
N LYS A 944 22.32 -2.42 16.90
CA LYS A 944 23.75 -2.03 17.03
C LYS A 944 24.60 -2.21 15.76
N ARG A 945 24.00 -2.57 14.63
CA ARG A 945 24.65 -2.55 13.30
C ARG A 945 24.34 -1.24 12.57
N LYS A 946 25.31 -0.78 11.77
CA LYS A 946 25.21 0.42 10.92
C LYS A 946 25.80 0.08 9.56
N ASP A 947 25.09 -0.77 8.84
CA ASP A 947 25.52 -1.29 7.56
C ASP A 947 24.92 -0.46 6.43
N GLU A 948 25.75 -0.13 5.45
CA GLU A 948 25.35 0.57 4.23
C GLU A 948 24.58 -0.37 3.30
N VAL A 949 24.95 -1.65 3.30
CA VAL A 949 24.35 -2.71 2.49
C VAL A 949 24.13 -3.95 3.35
N SER A 950 23.26 -4.85 2.92
CA SER A 950 23.09 -6.16 3.54
C SER A 950 24.03 -7.21 2.93
N PRO A 951 24.15 -8.40 3.53
CA PRO A 951 24.94 -9.49 2.95
C PRO A 951 24.45 -9.94 1.56
N TRP A 952 23.21 -9.64 1.18
CA TRP A 952 22.68 -10.04 -0.13
C TRP A 952 23.39 -9.37 -1.30
N LEU A 953 24.01 -8.19 -1.12
CA LEU A 953 24.81 -7.57 -2.17
C LEU A 953 26.05 -8.42 -2.53
N GLU A 954 26.58 -9.18 -1.57
CA GLU A 954 27.72 -10.07 -1.79
C GLU A 954 27.45 -11.11 -2.89
N ALA A 955 26.19 -11.53 -3.05
CA ALA A 955 25.79 -12.48 -4.09
C ALA A 955 26.10 -11.96 -5.50
N PHE A 956 25.83 -10.69 -5.75
CA PHE A 956 26.10 -10.03 -7.02
C PHE A 956 27.58 -9.69 -7.17
N VAL A 957 28.27 -9.36 -6.08
CA VAL A 957 29.73 -9.14 -6.08
C VAL A 957 30.47 -10.43 -6.43
N ASN A 958 30.02 -11.58 -5.92
CA ASN A 958 30.59 -12.88 -6.24
C ASN A 958 30.41 -13.22 -7.73
N ALA A 959 29.24 -12.92 -8.30
CA ALA A 959 29.01 -13.05 -9.74
C ALA A 959 30.03 -12.24 -10.56
N ARG A 960 30.26 -10.97 -10.20
CA ARG A 960 31.26 -10.12 -10.88
C ARG A 960 32.67 -10.72 -10.78
N LYS A 961 33.08 -11.09 -9.57
CA LYS A 961 34.44 -11.63 -9.32
C LYS A 961 34.69 -12.92 -10.11
N TRP A 962 33.68 -13.79 -10.22
CA TRP A 962 33.77 -15.00 -11.01
C TRP A 962 33.91 -14.68 -12.51
N ILE A 963 33.15 -13.72 -13.03
CA ILE A 963 33.27 -13.30 -14.44
C ILE A 963 34.64 -12.68 -14.72
N GLU A 964 35.19 -11.90 -13.80
CA GLU A 964 36.53 -11.29 -13.95
C GLU A 964 37.68 -12.31 -13.90
N SER A 965 37.44 -13.51 -13.36
CA SER A 965 38.44 -14.58 -13.29
C SER A 965 38.40 -15.56 -14.47
N HIS A 966 37.41 -15.43 -15.36
CA HIS A 966 37.27 -16.20 -16.60
C HIS A 966 37.59 -15.30 -17.78
#